data_AF-A0A7G9FM34-F1
#
_entry.id   AF-A0A7G9FM34-F1
#
_cell.length_a   1.000
_cell.length_b   1.000
_cell.length_c   1.000
_cell.angle_alpha   90.00
_cell.angle_beta   90.00
_cell.angle_gamma   90.00
#
_symmetry.space_group_name_H-M   'P 1'
#
loop_
_entity.id
_entity.type
_entity.pdbx_description
1 polymer ?
#
loop_
_entity_poly.entity_id
_entity_poly.type
_entity_poly.pdbx_seq_one_letter_code
_entity_poly.pdbx_strand_id
1 'polypeptide(L)'
;MDINQVLMDYDNMFGTHSLEDIEEFLTTNIEVAMDERDYASALSLLNEMMGLCRDTNQNAKGLRYCADIEDILVKMGMEGTVEYATSLLNVANAYRTFGYYMKAQNLFERVEVLYREKLSAGDYRFATLYNNWAFVYQGSGELKKAEETFRRALAVVDLQQNAWMEQATTRCNLAQVLLQLAGGAAMGANGQRVDGTTASTMYEEALQCLERALRIFEWDGKRDFHYSTALAMMGDALCMREAYVQGADYYMQAMQEMEKHVGKSNAYLEIEERYKQAKYYAEEMKKEEEEEQTAVLTADMKTNPSVKYLTNIVHMGEVQAETVPQEIGTKEAAQGQSDYVDTLSEDTVQPNAENNWLHICKRFYELHGAKMIHEEFPNYEARIAVGLVGEGSECFGYDDAISRDHDFALGFCLWLSEEDYRSIGGMLQKSYEQLLVDFGDEFLRENGIEAPTNSVNKVLSHRRGVSSVREFYENLLGVKVQKTAEGGYILPDSWRQISEEKLAAATNGMVFRDDAGAFTKIRESLLEYYPTKVWMMRLAEKLHGFAQTAQTNYARMMARQDYVTANLCVAKGMQYTMEIIYLLNQKYAPYYKWMRKGMQSLSLIDSVAPILDRIAVIPNQAAAWEGRTYSAYETNYKDEIVSCFEDIAEYLLMELKMQGVVKGTDTFLDVYAQDLVQRVDRGDFGAVEDAEMEANYREYVNDLKQAAKEKTTEKSKYDLEEEMGLAREWSNETPFDREETIAAIIDAEWKLFGSTIYPDDWNTFFIMRKSRYLAWTNDLLASYLQDCKAGNSLQVERSEKRIGIEEDLVQIQLDWLQKFIENYPKMAGYVRFIYTNDAQETIESALRRDIAAYGDRTFILFGKFVTDIAQAGGNLTYDIMNYMACLYGYGGVEDAERQL
;
A
#
# COMPACT_ATOMS: atom_id res chain seq x y z
N MET A 1 23.07 -44.74 -17.13
CA MET A 1 22.25 -45.06 -15.95
C MET A 1 21.23 -46.16 -16.28
N ASP A 2 20.78 -46.99 -15.32
CA ASP A 2 19.59 -47.85 -15.50
C ASP A 2 18.37 -47.16 -14.86
N ILE A 3 17.60 -46.44 -15.67
CA ILE A 3 16.49 -45.59 -15.20
C ILE A 3 15.38 -46.36 -14.48
N ASN A 4 15.13 -47.62 -14.85
CA ASN A 4 14.07 -48.40 -14.22
C ASN A 4 14.42 -48.74 -12.77
N GLN A 5 15.69 -49.03 -12.50
CA GLN A 5 16.14 -49.27 -11.13
C GLN A 5 16.10 -47.98 -10.30
N VAL A 6 16.50 -46.84 -10.88
CA VAL A 6 16.46 -45.54 -10.20
C VAL A 6 15.04 -45.11 -9.84
N LEU A 7 14.07 -45.30 -10.73
CA LEU A 7 12.66 -45.00 -10.45
C LEU A 7 12.07 -45.97 -9.40
N MET A 8 12.44 -47.25 -9.44
CA MET A 8 12.03 -48.20 -8.39
C MET A 8 12.61 -47.81 -7.01
N ASP A 9 13.86 -47.34 -6.98
CA ASP A 9 14.48 -46.87 -5.74
C ASP A 9 13.80 -45.60 -5.23
N TYR A 10 13.49 -44.64 -6.12
CA TYR A 10 12.68 -43.44 -5.81
C TYR A 10 11.32 -43.79 -5.21
N ASP A 11 10.56 -44.69 -5.83
CA ASP A 11 9.25 -45.12 -5.32
C ASP A 11 9.34 -45.74 -3.92
N ASN A 12 10.39 -46.51 -3.65
CA ASN A 12 10.61 -47.16 -2.35
C ASN A 12 11.03 -46.19 -1.24
N MET A 13 11.49 -44.97 -1.58
CA MET A 13 11.87 -43.96 -0.59
C MET A 13 10.66 -43.33 0.09
N PHE A 14 9.50 -43.28 -0.57
CA PHE A 14 8.29 -42.72 0.02
C PHE A 14 7.85 -43.50 1.27
N GLY A 15 7.63 -42.77 2.37
CA GLY A 15 7.25 -43.33 3.67
C GLY A 15 8.38 -43.92 4.51
N THR A 16 9.61 -43.97 3.97
CA THR A 16 10.81 -44.45 4.70
C THR A 16 11.92 -43.40 4.81
N HIS A 17 11.94 -42.41 3.92
CA HIS A 17 12.92 -41.32 3.88
C HIS A 17 12.24 -39.95 3.98
N SER A 18 13.01 -38.90 4.32
CA SER A 18 12.49 -37.52 4.36
C SER A 18 12.33 -36.96 2.94
N LEU A 19 11.54 -35.89 2.79
CA LEU A 19 11.39 -35.20 1.50
C LEU A 19 12.72 -34.64 0.99
N GLU A 20 13.61 -34.21 1.89
CA GLU A 20 14.94 -33.71 1.55
C GLU A 20 15.81 -34.83 0.95
N ASP A 21 15.75 -36.05 1.53
CA ASP A 21 16.48 -37.21 1.00
C ASP A 21 15.98 -37.59 -0.41
N ILE A 22 14.67 -37.52 -0.63
CA ILE A 22 14.04 -37.83 -1.94
C ILE A 22 14.46 -36.78 -2.99
N GLU A 23 14.48 -35.50 -2.61
CA GLU A 23 14.90 -34.41 -3.49
C GLU A 23 16.40 -34.51 -3.84
N GLU A 24 17.25 -34.83 -2.86
CA GLU A 24 18.68 -35.04 -3.07
C GLU A 24 18.94 -36.24 -3.99
N PHE A 25 18.19 -37.33 -3.80
CA PHE A 25 18.26 -38.52 -4.66
C PHE A 25 17.91 -38.20 -6.11
N LEU A 26 16.80 -37.50 -6.35
CA LEU A 26 16.42 -37.10 -7.71
C LEU A 26 17.44 -36.13 -8.32
N THR A 27 17.90 -35.12 -7.58
CA THR A 27 18.86 -34.13 -8.07
C THR A 27 20.18 -34.79 -8.49
N THR A 28 20.70 -35.69 -7.66
CA THR A 28 21.95 -36.43 -7.94
C THR A 28 21.81 -37.28 -9.20
N ASN A 29 20.69 -37.98 -9.36
CA ASN A 29 20.47 -38.82 -10.54
C ASN A 29 20.20 -38.00 -11.81
N ILE A 30 19.56 -36.83 -11.70
CA ILE A 30 19.42 -35.88 -12.82
C ILE A 30 20.80 -35.42 -13.29
N GLU A 31 21.68 -35.02 -12.36
CA GLU A 31 23.06 -34.59 -12.69
C GLU A 31 23.84 -35.70 -13.40
N VAL A 32 23.79 -36.93 -12.89
CA VAL A 32 24.44 -38.09 -13.53
C VAL A 32 23.89 -38.33 -14.95
N ALA A 33 22.57 -38.30 -15.13
CA ALA A 33 21.96 -38.49 -16.44
C ALA A 33 22.36 -37.38 -17.42
N MET A 34 22.45 -36.13 -16.95
CA MET A 34 22.88 -34.98 -17.75
C MET A 34 24.36 -35.05 -18.14
N ASP A 35 25.24 -35.47 -17.22
CA ASP A 35 26.67 -35.68 -17.47
C ASP A 35 26.92 -36.81 -18.48
N GLU A 36 26.16 -37.90 -18.38
CA GLU A 36 26.20 -39.02 -19.32
C GLU A 36 25.54 -38.69 -20.68
N ARG A 37 24.90 -37.51 -20.80
CA ARG A 37 24.06 -37.10 -21.95
C ARG A 37 22.92 -38.08 -22.25
N ASP A 38 22.44 -38.78 -21.23
CA ASP A 38 21.26 -39.64 -21.29
C ASP A 38 20.00 -38.79 -21.07
N TYR A 39 19.64 -38.02 -22.11
CA TYR A 39 18.54 -37.07 -22.06
C TYR A 39 17.17 -37.72 -21.84
N ALA A 40 16.99 -38.98 -22.21
CA ALA A 40 15.73 -39.70 -21.98
C ALA A 40 15.54 -40.03 -20.49
N SER A 41 16.60 -40.49 -19.83
CA SER A 41 16.60 -40.70 -18.37
C SER A 41 16.47 -39.37 -17.62
N ALA A 42 17.18 -38.33 -18.05
CA ALA A 42 17.09 -36.99 -17.45
C ALA A 42 15.68 -36.40 -17.56
N LEU A 43 15.02 -36.49 -18.73
CA LEU A 43 13.65 -36.04 -18.93
C LEU A 43 12.67 -36.76 -17.98
N SER A 44 12.86 -38.06 -17.77
CA SER A 44 12.00 -38.86 -16.89
C SER A 44 12.15 -38.40 -15.44
N LEU A 45 13.39 -38.26 -14.95
CA LEU A 45 13.67 -37.79 -13.58
C LEU A 45 13.25 -36.34 -13.35
N LEU A 46 13.37 -35.47 -14.36
CA LEU A 46 12.91 -34.09 -14.26
C LEU A 46 11.39 -33.99 -14.19
N ASN A 47 10.65 -34.86 -14.88
CA ASN A 47 9.19 -34.91 -14.75
C ASN A 47 8.77 -35.34 -13.33
N GLU A 48 9.48 -36.30 -12.72
CA GLU A 48 9.26 -36.70 -11.32
C GLU A 48 9.59 -35.56 -10.36
N MET A 49 10.71 -34.86 -10.57
CA MET A 49 11.11 -33.71 -9.75
C MET A 49 10.13 -32.53 -9.88
N MET A 50 9.64 -32.25 -11.09
CA MET A 50 8.60 -31.24 -11.35
C MET A 50 7.30 -31.61 -10.61
N GLY A 51 6.91 -32.89 -10.63
CA GLY A 51 5.78 -33.41 -9.86
C GLY A 51 5.97 -33.24 -8.35
N LEU A 52 7.13 -33.62 -7.82
CA LEU A 52 7.47 -33.46 -6.41
C LEU A 52 7.45 -31.99 -5.98
N CYS A 53 7.98 -31.08 -6.80
CA CYS A 53 7.96 -29.64 -6.53
C CYS A 53 6.53 -29.10 -6.47
N ARG A 54 5.64 -29.56 -7.36
CA ARG A 54 4.22 -29.20 -7.34
C ARG A 54 3.52 -29.70 -6.09
N ASP A 55 3.75 -30.95 -5.72
CA ASP A 55 3.04 -31.57 -4.60
C ASP A 55 3.58 -31.07 -3.23
N THR A 56 4.78 -30.47 -3.20
CA THR A 56 5.40 -29.86 -2.02
C THR A 56 5.37 -28.32 -2.02
N ASN A 57 4.68 -27.70 -2.97
CA ASN A 57 4.57 -26.24 -3.14
C ASN A 57 5.92 -25.49 -3.26
N GLN A 58 6.93 -26.15 -3.85
CA GLN A 58 8.27 -25.60 -4.09
C GLN A 58 8.34 -24.89 -5.45
N ASN A 59 7.49 -23.87 -5.64
CA ASN A 59 7.22 -23.25 -6.94
C ASN A 59 8.49 -22.70 -7.61
N ALA A 60 9.37 -22.04 -6.85
CA ALA A 60 10.62 -21.47 -7.38
C ALA A 60 11.57 -22.52 -7.97
N LYS A 61 11.70 -23.69 -7.32
CA LYS A 61 12.53 -24.80 -7.83
C LYS A 61 11.86 -25.50 -9.00
N GLY A 62 10.55 -25.70 -8.94
CA GLY A 62 9.75 -26.31 -10.01
C GLY A 62 9.91 -25.64 -11.38
N LEU A 63 10.10 -24.31 -11.40
CA LEU A 63 10.31 -23.55 -12.64
C LEU A 63 11.64 -23.85 -13.33
N ARG A 64 12.69 -24.06 -12.53
CA ARG A 64 14.00 -24.43 -13.07
C ARG A 64 13.86 -25.76 -13.82
N TYR A 65 13.18 -26.73 -13.21
CA TYR A 65 12.96 -28.03 -13.83
C TYR A 65 12.03 -27.95 -15.05
N CYS A 66 11.04 -27.05 -15.06
CA CYS A 66 10.25 -26.77 -16.27
C CYS A 66 11.13 -26.29 -17.44
N ALA A 67 12.02 -25.34 -17.19
CA ALA A 67 12.96 -24.83 -18.20
C ALA A 67 13.95 -25.92 -18.66
N ASP A 68 14.47 -26.72 -17.72
CA ASP A 68 15.37 -27.84 -18.03
C ASP A 68 14.68 -28.91 -18.89
N ILE A 69 13.38 -29.19 -18.64
CA ILE A 69 12.58 -30.09 -19.48
C ILE A 69 12.43 -29.51 -20.89
N GLU A 70 12.08 -28.23 -21.04
CA GLU A 70 11.94 -27.58 -22.35
C GLU A 70 13.25 -27.63 -23.16
N ASP A 71 14.39 -27.36 -22.52
CA ASP A 71 15.71 -27.44 -23.15
C ASP A 71 16.10 -28.88 -23.55
N ILE A 72 15.84 -29.86 -22.69
CA ILE A 72 16.09 -31.27 -23.00
C ILE A 72 15.23 -31.74 -24.17
N LEU A 73 13.97 -31.35 -24.23
CA LEU A 73 13.08 -31.71 -25.33
C LEU A 73 13.60 -31.18 -26.68
N VAL A 74 14.21 -29.98 -26.69
CA VAL A 74 14.90 -29.42 -27.87
C VAL A 74 16.17 -30.20 -28.19
N LYS A 75 17.00 -30.51 -27.18
CA LYS A 75 18.23 -31.32 -27.35
C LYS A 75 17.96 -32.73 -27.87
N MET A 76 16.82 -33.32 -27.51
CA MET A 76 16.35 -34.61 -28.01
C MET A 76 15.78 -34.53 -29.44
N GLY A 77 15.61 -33.32 -30.00
CA GLY A 77 15.06 -33.12 -31.34
C GLY A 77 13.60 -33.56 -31.47
N MET A 78 12.83 -33.48 -30.38
CA MET A 78 11.44 -33.95 -30.35
C MET A 78 10.44 -32.93 -30.91
N GLU A 79 10.90 -31.73 -31.28
CA GLU A 79 10.07 -30.63 -31.77
C GLU A 79 9.13 -31.08 -32.90
N GLY A 80 7.84 -30.74 -32.78
CA GLY A 80 6.82 -31.11 -33.76
C GLY A 80 6.20 -32.50 -33.60
N THR A 81 6.63 -33.29 -32.61
CA THR A 81 6.02 -34.60 -32.28
C THR A 81 4.85 -34.47 -31.31
N VAL A 82 4.03 -35.52 -31.20
CA VAL A 82 2.90 -35.56 -30.27
C VAL A 82 3.38 -35.79 -28.84
N GLU A 83 4.46 -36.55 -28.68
CA GLU A 83 5.18 -36.78 -27.43
C GLU A 83 5.72 -35.45 -26.88
N TYR A 84 6.32 -34.62 -27.74
CA TYR A 84 6.75 -33.27 -27.39
C TYR A 84 5.59 -32.38 -26.91
N ALA A 85 4.47 -32.38 -27.63
CA ALA A 85 3.28 -31.62 -27.22
C ALA A 85 2.71 -32.13 -25.89
N THR A 86 2.80 -33.43 -25.60
CA THR A 86 2.34 -33.98 -24.33
C THR A 86 3.26 -33.59 -23.17
N SER A 87 4.58 -33.54 -23.38
CA SER A 87 5.52 -33.03 -22.38
C SER A 87 5.32 -31.52 -22.16
N LEU A 88 5.11 -30.73 -23.21
CA LEU A 88 4.76 -29.31 -23.07
C LEU A 88 3.43 -29.09 -22.34
N LEU A 89 2.44 -29.96 -22.53
CA LEU A 89 1.18 -29.91 -21.80
C LEU A 89 1.39 -30.09 -20.29
N ASN A 90 2.29 -31.00 -19.90
CA ASN A 90 2.64 -31.24 -18.50
C ASN A 90 3.41 -30.06 -17.91
N VAL A 91 4.36 -29.49 -18.65
CA VAL A 91 5.09 -28.28 -18.25
C VAL A 91 4.13 -27.08 -18.14
N ALA A 92 3.18 -26.93 -19.07
CA ALA A 92 2.15 -25.90 -19.01
C ALA A 92 1.27 -26.05 -17.76
N ASN A 93 0.88 -27.28 -17.43
CA ASN A 93 0.13 -27.56 -16.23
C ASN A 93 0.95 -27.27 -14.95
N ALA A 94 2.26 -27.53 -14.96
CA ALA A 94 3.15 -27.18 -13.86
C ALA A 94 3.28 -25.66 -13.71
N TYR A 95 3.53 -24.92 -14.81
CA TYR A 95 3.51 -23.46 -14.79
C TYR A 95 2.20 -22.91 -14.22
N ARG A 96 1.04 -23.47 -14.63
CA ARG A 96 -0.26 -23.10 -14.07
C ARG A 96 -0.32 -23.31 -12.55
N THR A 97 0.13 -24.46 -12.05
CA THR A 97 0.11 -24.74 -10.59
C THR A 97 1.12 -23.91 -9.81
N PHE A 98 2.17 -23.42 -10.47
CA PHE A 98 3.15 -22.49 -9.89
C PHE A 98 2.73 -21.02 -10.04
N GLY A 99 1.52 -20.75 -10.54
CA GLY A 99 0.97 -19.41 -10.76
C GLY A 99 1.21 -18.82 -12.14
N TYR A 100 2.17 -19.32 -12.93
CA TYR A 100 2.62 -18.72 -14.20
C TYR A 100 1.64 -18.91 -15.37
N TYR A 101 0.49 -18.26 -15.29
CA TYR A 101 -0.65 -18.42 -16.18
C TYR A 101 -0.33 -18.11 -17.65
N MET A 102 0.52 -17.13 -17.92
CA MET A 102 0.86 -16.76 -19.30
C MET A 102 1.92 -17.63 -19.94
N LYS A 103 2.86 -18.19 -19.16
CA LYS A 103 3.74 -19.26 -19.67
C LYS A 103 2.92 -20.51 -19.95
N ALA A 104 2.00 -20.86 -19.03
CA ALA A 104 1.07 -21.97 -19.23
C ALA A 104 0.21 -21.77 -20.47
N GLN A 105 -0.37 -20.59 -20.67
CA GLN A 105 -1.19 -20.26 -21.84
C GLN A 105 -0.39 -20.36 -23.15
N ASN A 106 0.80 -19.77 -23.23
CA ASN A 106 1.64 -19.88 -24.43
C ASN A 106 1.96 -21.33 -24.78
N LEU A 107 2.26 -22.15 -23.77
CA LEU A 107 2.47 -23.58 -23.98
C LEU A 107 1.18 -24.29 -24.40
N PHE A 108 0.03 -24.00 -23.80
CA PHE A 108 -1.26 -24.57 -24.20
C PHE A 108 -1.61 -24.21 -25.66
N GLU A 109 -1.34 -22.98 -26.10
CA GLU A 109 -1.52 -22.56 -27.50
C GLU A 109 -0.59 -23.35 -28.45
N ARG A 110 0.70 -23.49 -28.09
CA ARG A 110 1.66 -24.30 -28.86
C ARG A 110 1.23 -25.77 -28.93
N VAL A 111 0.76 -26.33 -27.82
CA VAL A 111 0.23 -27.69 -27.74
C VAL A 111 -1.02 -27.82 -28.63
N GLU A 112 -1.90 -26.83 -28.62
CA GLU A 112 -3.10 -26.84 -29.47
C GLU A 112 -2.74 -26.87 -30.96
N VAL A 113 -1.78 -26.07 -31.40
CA VAL A 113 -1.31 -26.05 -32.79
C VAL A 113 -0.78 -27.43 -33.20
N LEU A 114 0.11 -28.00 -32.38
CA LEU A 114 0.68 -29.32 -32.64
C LEU A 114 -0.38 -30.43 -32.64
N TYR A 115 -1.34 -30.37 -31.72
CA TYR A 115 -2.45 -31.32 -31.69
C TYR A 115 -3.36 -31.16 -32.91
N ARG A 116 -3.67 -29.95 -33.36
CA ARG A 116 -4.47 -29.72 -34.57
C ARG A 116 -3.80 -30.23 -35.84
N GLU A 117 -2.48 -30.18 -35.91
CA GLU A 117 -1.73 -30.69 -37.05
C GLU A 117 -1.65 -32.23 -37.09
N LYS A 118 -1.63 -32.88 -35.93
CA LYS A 118 -1.29 -34.31 -35.81
C LYS A 118 -2.45 -35.21 -35.40
N LEU A 119 -3.47 -34.67 -34.76
CA LEU A 119 -4.57 -35.42 -34.13
C LEU A 119 -5.91 -35.07 -34.76
N SER A 120 -6.86 -36.00 -34.66
CA SER A 120 -8.25 -35.72 -35.04
C SER A 120 -8.93 -34.81 -34.01
N ALA A 121 -9.87 -33.95 -34.43
CA ALA A 121 -10.56 -33.00 -33.55
C ALA A 121 -11.35 -33.64 -32.36
N GLY A 122 -11.63 -34.95 -32.42
CA GLY A 122 -12.25 -35.72 -31.33
C GLY A 122 -11.26 -36.51 -30.47
N ASP A 123 -9.95 -36.27 -30.61
CA ASP A 123 -8.93 -36.92 -29.80
C ASP A 123 -9.03 -36.44 -28.35
N TYR A 124 -9.02 -37.39 -27.41
CA TYR A 124 -9.21 -37.12 -25.99
C TYR A 124 -8.18 -36.14 -25.40
N ARG A 125 -6.98 -36.03 -25.98
CA ARG A 125 -5.96 -35.06 -25.52
C ARG A 125 -6.39 -33.61 -25.63
N PHE A 126 -7.31 -33.28 -26.54
CA PHE A 126 -7.92 -31.95 -26.60
C PHE A 126 -8.75 -31.66 -25.35
N ALA A 127 -9.42 -32.67 -24.75
CA ALA A 127 -10.16 -32.47 -23.52
C ALA A 127 -9.24 -32.09 -22.36
N THR A 128 -8.12 -32.82 -22.18
CA THR A 128 -7.13 -32.53 -21.13
C THR A 128 -6.52 -31.14 -21.32
N LEU A 129 -6.17 -30.79 -22.57
CA LEU A 129 -5.68 -29.46 -22.93
C LEU A 129 -6.67 -28.37 -22.53
N TYR A 130 -7.93 -28.46 -22.99
CA TYR A 130 -8.92 -27.42 -22.75
C TYR A 130 -9.34 -27.35 -21.28
N ASN A 131 -9.42 -28.46 -20.56
CA ASN A 131 -9.72 -28.43 -19.12
C ASN A 131 -8.61 -27.71 -18.34
N ASN A 132 -7.35 -28.02 -18.60
CA ASN A 132 -6.23 -27.37 -17.92
C ASN A 132 -6.07 -25.90 -18.31
N TRP A 133 -6.35 -25.56 -19.57
CA TRP A 133 -6.32 -24.18 -20.04
C TRP A 133 -7.50 -23.37 -19.49
N ALA A 134 -8.68 -23.96 -19.34
CA ALA A 134 -9.81 -23.29 -18.70
C ALA A 134 -9.52 -22.92 -17.24
N PHE A 135 -8.74 -23.72 -16.52
CA PHE A 135 -8.25 -23.35 -15.18
C PHE A 135 -7.26 -22.19 -15.18
N VAL A 136 -6.48 -21.99 -16.25
CA VAL A 136 -5.66 -20.78 -16.41
C VAL A 136 -6.57 -19.57 -16.54
N TYR A 137 -7.57 -19.63 -17.44
CA TYR A 137 -8.53 -18.54 -17.57
C TYR A 137 -9.32 -18.30 -16.29
N GLN A 138 -9.68 -19.34 -15.54
CA GLN A 138 -10.38 -19.19 -14.26
C GLN A 138 -9.47 -18.55 -13.19
N GLY A 139 -8.20 -18.98 -13.09
CA GLY A 139 -7.21 -18.40 -12.18
C GLY A 139 -6.84 -16.95 -12.51
N SER A 140 -6.85 -16.62 -13.81
CA SER A 140 -6.69 -15.26 -14.35
C SER A 140 -7.99 -14.44 -14.40
N GLY A 141 -9.03 -14.81 -13.66
CA GLY A 141 -10.31 -14.09 -13.62
C GLY A 141 -11.10 -14.01 -14.95
N GLU A 142 -10.61 -14.61 -16.04
CA GLU A 142 -11.17 -14.61 -17.40
C GLU A 142 -12.37 -15.55 -17.51
N LEU A 143 -13.35 -15.40 -16.62
CA LEU A 143 -14.42 -16.38 -16.39
C LEU A 143 -15.22 -16.71 -17.67
N LYS A 144 -15.38 -15.75 -18.59
CA LYS A 144 -16.02 -15.98 -19.90
C LYS A 144 -15.19 -16.90 -20.81
N LYS A 145 -13.88 -16.67 -20.89
CA LYS A 145 -12.99 -17.55 -21.65
C LYS A 145 -12.86 -18.91 -20.98
N ALA A 146 -12.88 -18.96 -19.64
CA ALA A 146 -12.92 -20.21 -18.88
C ALA A 146 -14.19 -21.01 -19.20
N GLU A 147 -15.37 -20.36 -19.18
CA GLU A 147 -16.66 -20.95 -19.56
C GLU A 147 -16.62 -21.53 -20.99
N GLU A 148 -16.18 -20.73 -21.97
CA GLU A 148 -16.04 -21.17 -23.36
C GLU A 148 -15.08 -22.35 -23.51
N THR A 149 -13.96 -22.32 -22.79
CA THR A 149 -12.93 -23.35 -22.87
C THR A 149 -13.36 -24.65 -22.16
N PHE A 150 -14.05 -24.57 -21.02
CA PHE A 150 -14.69 -25.73 -20.39
C PHE A 150 -15.78 -26.34 -21.28
N ARG A 151 -16.53 -25.53 -22.04
CA ARG A 151 -17.47 -26.06 -23.04
C ARG A 151 -16.76 -26.80 -24.18
N ARG A 152 -15.59 -26.31 -24.63
CA ARG A 152 -14.76 -27.02 -25.62
C ARG A 152 -14.24 -28.34 -25.07
N ALA A 153 -13.80 -28.37 -23.81
CA ALA A 153 -13.41 -29.62 -23.14
C ALA A 153 -14.60 -30.59 -23.08
N LEU A 154 -15.76 -30.13 -22.61
CA LEU A 154 -16.96 -30.94 -22.48
C LEU A 154 -17.41 -31.53 -23.82
N ALA A 155 -17.34 -30.75 -24.90
CA ALA A 155 -17.66 -31.21 -26.25
C ALA A 155 -16.75 -32.37 -26.73
N VAL A 156 -15.49 -32.41 -26.30
CA VAL A 156 -14.56 -33.52 -26.63
C VAL A 156 -14.83 -34.73 -25.74
N VAL A 157 -15.05 -34.53 -24.43
CA VAL A 157 -15.30 -35.63 -23.49
C VAL A 157 -16.65 -36.31 -23.74
N ASP A 158 -17.69 -35.57 -24.13
CA ASP A 158 -19.02 -36.12 -24.46
C ASP A 158 -19.01 -37.02 -25.72
N LEU A 159 -17.98 -36.91 -26.56
CA LEU A 159 -17.78 -37.82 -27.70
C LEU A 159 -17.18 -39.17 -27.30
N GLN A 160 -16.60 -39.29 -26.10
CA GLN A 160 -15.96 -40.51 -25.63
C GLN A 160 -16.96 -41.40 -24.88
N GLN A 161 -17.14 -42.63 -25.36
CA GLN A 161 -18.14 -43.57 -24.83
C GLN A 161 -17.83 -44.08 -23.40
N ASN A 162 -16.61 -43.86 -22.89
CA ASN A 162 -16.14 -44.40 -21.61
C ASN A 162 -15.56 -43.33 -20.65
N ALA A 163 -15.68 -42.03 -20.97
CA ALA A 163 -15.09 -40.95 -20.16
C ALA A 163 -16.10 -40.35 -19.17
N TRP A 164 -16.90 -41.20 -18.51
CA TRP A 164 -18.01 -40.77 -17.66
C TRP A 164 -17.53 -39.91 -16.48
N MET A 165 -16.40 -40.26 -15.87
CA MET A 165 -15.86 -39.49 -14.75
C MET A 165 -15.37 -38.11 -15.19
N GLU A 166 -14.69 -38.04 -16.33
CA GLU A 166 -14.19 -36.78 -16.85
C GLU A 166 -15.34 -35.90 -17.39
N GLN A 167 -16.43 -36.52 -17.84
CA GLN A 167 -17.69 -35.88 -18.15
C GLN A 167 -18.33 -35.24 -16.91
N ALA A 168 -18.28 -35.93 -15.76
CA ALA A 168 -18.81 -35.41 -14.49
C ALA A 168 -17.92 -34.28 -13.96
N THR A 169 -16.60 -34.47 -13.91
CA THR A 169 -15.63 -33.47 -13.44
C THR A 169 -15.66 -32.20 -14.30
N THR A 170 -15.70 -32.33 -15.63
CA THR A 170 -15.77 -31.16 -16.53
C THR A 170 -17.07 -30.38 -16.33
N ARG A 171 -18.19 -31.06 -16.04
CA ARG A 171 -19.46 -30.41 -15.73
C ARG A 171 -19.45 -29.70 -14.39
N CYS A 172 -18.79 -30.26 -13.37
CA CYS A 172 -18.58 -29.56 -12.11
C CYS A 172 -17.77 -28.28 -12.34
N ASN A 173 -16.64 -28.35 -13.05
CA ASN A 173 -15.81 -27.17 -13.32
C ASN A 173 -16.58 -26.09 -14.11
N LEU A 174 -17.36 -26.48 -15.12
CA LEU A 174 -18.22 -25.57 -15.86
C LEU A 174 -19.29 -24.94 -14.94
N ALA A 175 -19.94 -25.73 -14.08
CA ALA A 175 -20.93 -25.22 -13.14
C ALA A 175 -20.33 -24.20 -12.17
N GLN A 176 -19.10 -24.43 -11.69
CA GLN A 176 -18.40 -23.48 -10.81
C GLN A 176 -18.27 -22.11 -11.48
N VAL A 177 -17.77 -22.09 -12.71
CA VAL A 177 -17.57 -20.86 -13.47
C VAL A 177 -18.91 -20.19 -13.78
N LEU A 178 -19.95 -20.96 -14.12
CA LEU A 178 -21.29 -20.42 -14.33
C LEU A 178 -21.88 -19.76 -13.07
N LEU A 179 -21.68 -20.36 -11.89
CA LEU A 179 -22.10 -19.77 -10.61
C LEU A 179 -21.32 -18.48 -10.29
N GLN A 180 -20.00 -18.46 -10.55
CA GLN A 180 -19.16 -17.27 -10.41
C GLN A 180 -19.61 -16.14 -11.34
N LEU A 181 -19.95 -16.47 -12.59
CA LEU A 181 -20.49 -15.54 -13.58
C LEU A 181 -21.87 -14.99 -13.18
N ALA A 182 -22.71 -15.81 -12.57
CA ALA A 182 -24.09 -15.46 -12.22
C ALA A 182 -24.21 -14.63 -10.92
N GLY A 183 -23.26 -14.78 -9.98
CA GLY A 183 -23.22 -14.08 -8.68
C GLY A 183 -22.81 -12.60 -8.71
N GLY A 184 -22.71 -11.98 -9.89
CA GLY A 184 -22.52 -10.53 -10.02
C GLY A 184 -21.08 -10.01 -10.09
N ALA A 185 -20.08 -10.88 -10.29
CA ALA A 185 -18.68 -10.48 -10.47
C ALA A 185 -18.21 -10.41 -11.94
N ALA A 186 -19.02 -10.82 -12.92
CA ALA A 186 -18.58 -10.91 -14.31
C ALA A 186 -19.19 -9.82 -15.21
N MET A 187 -18.34 -9.17 -16.01
CA MET A 187 -18.82 -8.48 -17.21
C MET A 187 -19.05 -9.48 -18.37
N GLY A 188 -20.00 -9.21 -19.26
CA GLY A 188 -20.09 -9.91 -20.55
C GLY A 188 -18.86 -9.61 -21.42
N ALA A 189 -18.72 -10.28 -22.55
CA ALA A 189 -17.60 -10.10 -23.50
C ALA A 189 -17.34 -8.64 -23.95
N ASN A 190 -18.28 -7.72 -23.67
CA ASN A 190 -18.23 -6.29 -23.99
C ASN A 190 -18.26 -5.36 -22.75
N GLY A 191 -17.94 -5.85 -21.54
CA GLY A 191 -17.90 -4.98 -20.36
C GLY A 191 -19.27 -4.57 -19.80
N GLN A 192 -20.34 -5.33 -20.06
CA GLN A 192 -21.67 -5.06 -19.48
C GLN A 192 -21.96 -6.02 -18.33
N ARG A 193 -22.51 -5.52 -17.21
CA ARG A 193 -23.07 -6.38 -16.15
C ARG A 193 -24.07 -7.35 -16.77
N VAL A 194 -23.94 -8.62 -16.44
CA VAL A 194 -24.88 -9.67 -16.86
C VAL A 194 -26.28 -9.24 -16.40
N ASP A 195 -27.22 -9.09 -17.33
CA ASP A 195 -28.58 -8.72 -16.97
C ASP A 195 -29.23 -9.82 -16.10
N GLY A 196 -30.23 -9.45 -15.29
CA GLY A 196 -30.86 -10.40 -14.35
C GLY A 196 -31.49 -11.63 -15.03
N THR A 197 -31.78 -11.56 -16.33
CA THR A 197 -32.31 -12.69 -17.10
C THR A 197 -31.19 -13.67 -17.44
N THR A 198 -30.04 -13.16 -17.87
CA THR A 198 -28.86 -13.92 -18.25
C THR A 198 -28.20 -14.57 -17.03
N ALA A 199 -28.17 -13.89 -15.88
CA ALA A 199 -27.71 -14.47 -14.62
C ALA A 199 -28.60 -15.65 -14.20
N SER A 200 -29.93 -15.50 -14.27
CA SER A 200 -30.87 -16.60 -14.01
C SER A 200 -30.65 -17.79 -14.93
N THR A 201 -30.36 -17.57 -16.23
CA THR A 201 -30.09 -18.67 -17.16
C THR A 201 -28.78 -19.41 -16.84
N MET A 202 -27.73 -18.69 -16.42
CA MET A 202 -26.45 -19.30 -16.03
C MET A 202 -26.60 -20.12 -14.75
N TYR A 203 -27.40 -19.63 -13.79
CA TYR A 203 -27.75 -20.39 -12.59
C TYR A 203 -28.48 -21.70 -12.92
N GLU A 204 -29.48 -21.66 -13.80
CA GLU A 204 -30.19 -22.86 -14.24
C GLU A 204 -29.28 -23.85 -14.98
N GLU A 205 -28.36 -23.35 -15.82
CA GLU A 205 -27.38 -24.18 -16.51
C GLU A 205 -26.38 -24.83 -15.54
N ALA A 206 -25.92 -24.09 -14.53
CA ALA A 206 -25.04 -24.61 -13.49
C ALA A 206 -25.69 -25.75 -12.69
N LEU A 207 -26.95 -25.57 -12.28
CA LEU A 207 -27.72 -26.62 -11.61
C LEU A 207 -27.87 -27.87 -12.49
N GLN A 208 -28.20 -27.70 -13.77
CA GLN A 208 -28.29 -28.83 -14.71
C GLN A 208 -26.95 -29.57 -14.87
N CYS A 209 -25.83 -28.84 -14.87
CA CYS A 209 -24.50 -29.43 -14.93
C CYS A 209 -24.20 -30.26 -13.68
N LEU A 210 -24.49 -29.72 -12.49
CA LEU A 210 -24.30 -30.41 -11.20
C LEU A 210 -25.21 -31.63 -11.07
N GLU A 211 -26.49 -31.54 -11.44
CA GLU A 211 -27.40 -32.70 -11.44
C GLU A 211 -26.94 -33.84 -12.35
N ARG A 212 -26.37 -33.50 -13.51
CA ARG A 212 -25.84 -34.51 -14.43
C ARG A 212 -24.56 -35.13 -13.89
N ALA A 213 -23.66 -34.33 -13.32
CA ALA A 213 -22.45 -34.82 -12.69
C ALA A 213 -22.75 -35.76 -11.50
N LEU A 214 -23.64 -35.36 -10.59
CA LEU A 214 -24.06 -36.17 -9.45
C LEU A 214 -24.68 -37.51 -9.90
N ARG A 215 -25.56 -37.49 -10.91
CA ARG A 215 -26.12 -38.74 -11.48
C ARG A 215 -25.07 -39.67 -12.04
N ILE A 216 -24.02 -39.15 -12.67
CA ILE A 216 -22.93 -39.97 -13.19
C ILE A 216 -22.13 -40.59 -12.05
N PHE A 217 -21.76 -39.80 -11.03
CA PHE A 217 -21.06 -40.32 -9.85
C PHE A 217 -21.89 -41.39 -9.11
N GLU A 218 -23.19 -41.19 -8.98
CA GLU A 218 -24.12 -42.15 -8.39
C GLU A 218 -24.24 -43.44 -9.21
N TRP A 219 -24.24 -43.33 -10.55
CA TRP A 219 -24.32 -44.47 -11.47
C TRP A 219 -23.02 -45.28 -11.55
N ASP A 220 -21.86 -44.62 -11.59
CA ASP A 220 -20.54 -45.29 -11.59
C ASP A 220 -20.22 -45.98 -10.25
N GLY A 221 -20.92 -45.57 -9.18
CA GLY A 221 -20.81 -46.16 -7.85
C GLY A 221 -19.53 -45.78 -7.09
N LYS A 222 -18.64 -44.99 -7.70
CA LYS A 222 -17.46 -44.41 -7.07
C LYS A 222 -17.80 -43.03 -6.51
N ARG A 223 -18.13 -43.00 -5.21
CA ARG A 223 -18.37 -41.78 -4.42
C ARG A 223 -17.07 -41.20 -3.87
N ASP A 224 -16.09 -40.89 -4.72
CA ASP A 224 -14.82 -40.35 -4.26
C ASP A 224 -14.89 -38.85 -3.86
N PHE A 225 -13.75 -38.23 -3.59
CA PHE A 225 -13.65 -36.82 -3.21
C PHE A 225 -14.33 -35.86 -4.21
N HIS A 226 -14.38 -36.20 -5.50
CA HIS A 226 -15.04 -35.37 -6.51
C HIS A 226 -16.56 -35.36 -6.33
N TYR A 227 -17.12 -36.47 -5.84
CA TYR A 227 -18.54 -36.55 -5.50
C TYR A 227 -18.91 -35.66 -4.31
N SER A 228 -18.11 -35.65 -3.23
CA SER A 228 -18.35 -34.74 -2.10
C SER A 228 -18.23 -33.27 -2.52
N THR A 229 -17.29 -32.96 -3.42
CA THR A 229 -17.14 -31.60 -3.96
C THR A 229 -18.36 -31.18 -4.78
N ALA A 230 -18.88 -32.05 -5.65
CA ALA A 230 -20.07 -31.79 -6.44
C ALA A 230 -21.32 -31.56 -5.55
N LEU A 231 -21.46 -32.30 -4.45
CA LEU A 231 -22.52 -32.09 -3.46
C LEU A 231 -22.41 -30.73 -2.78
N ALA A 232 -21.20 -30.33 -2.37
CA ALA A 232 -20.98 -29.01 -1.77
C ALA A 232 -21.34 -27.89 -2.75
N MET A 233 -20.91 -27.99 -4.01
CA MET A 233 -21.25 -27.03 -5.07
C MET A 233 -22.76 -26.93 -5.34
N MET A 234 -23.48 -28.04 -5.21
CA MET A 234 -24.95 -28.03 -5.27
C MET A 234 -25.55 -27.27 -4.08
N GLY A 235 -24.98 -27.43 -2.88
CA GLY A 235 -25.32 -26.64 -1.71
C GLY A 235 -25.17 -25.14 -1.95
N ASP A 236 -24.08 -24.74 -2.59
CA ASP A 236 -23.75 -23.34 -2.93
C ASP A 236 -24.81 -22.74 -3.85
N ALA A 237 -25.09 -23.47 -4.94
CA ALA A 237 -26.05 -23.04 -5.95
C ALA A 237 -27.46 -22.86 -5.37
N LEU A 238 -27.87 -23.71 -4.42
CA LEU A 238 -29.16 -23.63 -3.75
C LEU A 238 -29.22 -22.48 -2.73
N CYS A 239 -28.14 -22.25 -1.97
CA CYS A 239 -28.07 -21.12 -1.04
C CYS A 239 -28.10 -19.77 -1.77
N MET A 240 -27.51 -19.69 -2.97
CA MET A 240 -27.61 -18.50 -3.84
C MET A 240 -29.05 -18.21 -4.30
N ARG A 241 -29.96 -19.18 -4.22
CA ARG A 241 -31.40 -19.03 -4.48
C ARG A 241 -32.24 -18.97 -3.21
N GLU A 242 -31.61 -18.71 -2.07
CA GLU A 242 -32.27 -18.68 -0.75
C GLU A 242 -32.94 -20.01 -0.36
N ALA A 243 -32.61 -21.12 -1.05
CA ALA A 243 -33.09 -22.46 -0.74
C ALA A 243 -32.23 -23.11 0.35
N TYR A 244 -32.01 -22.40 1.46
CA TYR A 244 -31.02 -22.74 2.49
C TYR A 244 -31.24 -24.10 3.16
N VAL A 245 -32.48 -24.55 3.29
CA VAL A 245 -32.80 -25.89 3.84
C VAL A 245 -32.23 -26.98 2.94
N GLN A 246 -32.49 -26.90 1.62
CA GLN A 246 -31.98 -27.86 0.66
C GLN A 246 -30.46 -27.75 0.54
N GLY A 247 -29.91 -26.52 0.56
CA GLY A 247 -28.47 -26.28 0.57
C GLY A 247 -27.77 -26.95 1.76
N ALA A 248 -28.32 -26.82 2.96
CA ALA A 248 -27.80 -27.45 4.17
C ALA A 248 -27.83 -29.00 4.08
N ASP A 249 -28.86 -29.59 3.47
CA ASP A 249 -28.93 -31.04 3.25
C ASP A 249 -27.81 -31.54 2.32
N TYR A 250 -27.47 -30.76 1.28
CA TYR A 250 -26.38 -31.07 0.37
C TYR A 250 -25.00 -30.92 1.03
N TYR A 251 -24.78 -29.88 1.84
CA TYR A 251 -23.54 -29.75 2.62
C TYR A 251 -23.36 -30.89 3.61
N MET A 252 -24.43 -31.30 4.30
CA MET A 252 -24.39 -32.44 5.22
C MET A 252 -24.00 -33.72 4.49
N GLN A 253 -24.55 -33.99 3.30
CA GLN A 253 -24.17 -35.13 2.48
C GLN A 253 -22.72 -35.05 2.00
N ALA A 254 -22.28 -33.86 1.58
CA ALA A 254 -20.89 -33.62 1.17
C ALA A 254 -19.90 -33.94 2.31
N MET A 255 -20.18 -33.47 3.53
CA MET A 255 -19.37 -33.74 4.72
C MET A 255 -19.34 -35.23 5.07
N GLN A 256 -20.47 -35.94 4.98
CA GLN A 256 -20.55 -37.37 5.27
C GLN A 256 -19.70 -38.21 4.31
N GLU A 257 -19.74 -37.90 3.01
CA GLU A 257 -18.92 -38.60 2.02
C GLU A 257 -17.44 -38.19 2.17
N MET A 258 -17.15 -36.93 2.44
CA MET A 258 -15.78 -36.45 2.66
C MET A 258 -15.13 -37.12 3.89
N GLU A 259 -15.86 -37.22 5.00
CA GLU A 259 -15.38 -37.90 6.21
C GLU A 259 -15.10 -39.39 5.97
N LYS A 260 -15.90 -40.07 5.13
CA LYS A 260 -15.65 -41.47 4.75
C LYS A 260 -14.38 -41.67 3.95
N HIS A 261 -14.05 -40.74 3.05
CA HIS A 261 -13.01 -40.93 2.05
C HIS A 261 -11.66 -40.30 2.44
N VAL A 262 -11.69 -39.15 3.09
CA VAL A 262 -10.48 -38.38 3.44
C VAL A 262 -10.44 -37.92 4.91
N GLY A 263 -11.46 -38.26 5.70
CA GLY A 263 -11.58 -37.84 7.10
C GLY A 263 -11.95 -36.37 7.25
N LYS A 264 -11.82 -35.84 8.48
CA LYS A 264 -12.06 -34.42 8.79
C LYS A 264 -10.87 -33.55 8.39
N SER A 265 -10.67 -33.43 7.08
CA SER A 265 -9.66 -32.56 6.49
C SER A 265 -10.06 -31.08 6.57
N ASN A 266 -9.18 -30.16 6.16
CA ASN A 266 -9.51 -28.73 6.11
C ASN A 266 -10.73 -28.45 5.22
N ALA A 267 -10.85 -29.14 4.09
CA ALA A 267 -12.01 -29.02 3.21
C ALA A 267 -13.33 -29.49 3.86
N TYR A 268 -13.28 -30.46 4.79
CA TYR A 268 -14.46 -30.81 5.60
C TYR A 268 -14.87 -29.64 6.51
N LEU A 269 -13.91 -28.95 7.14
CA LEU A 269 -14.16 -27.83 8.05
C LEU A 269 -14.74 -26.62 7.30
N GLU A 270 -14.26 -26.36 6.08
CA GLU A 270 -14.81 -25.33 5.20
C GLU A 270 -16.28 -25.61 4.87
N ILE A 271 -16.62 -26.85 4.50
CA ILE A 271 -18.02 -27.23 4.23
C ILE A 271 -18.86 -27.16 5.52
N GLU A 272 -18.30 -27.51 6.68
CA GLU A 272 -18.99 -27.40 7.97
C GLU A 272 -19.38 -25.96 8.32
N GLU A 273 -18.52 -24.99 8.04
CA GLU A 273 -18.81 -23.58 8.25
C GLU A 273 -19.99 -23.12 7.36
N ARG A 274 -19.94 -23.47 6.07
CA ARG A 274 -21.00 -23.15 5.11
C ARG A 274 -22.32 -23.81 5.46
N TYR A 275 -22.29 -25.05 5.96
CA TYR A 275 -23.46 -25.73 6.52
C TYR A 275 -24.06 -24.98 7.71
N LYS A 276 -23.24 -24.50 8.66
CA LYS A 276 -23.71 -23.72 9.82
C LYS A 276 -24.37 -22.41 9.37
N GLN A 277 -23.77 -21.72 8.39
CA GLN A 277 -24.34 -20.49 7.82
C GLN A 277 -25.69 -20.77 7.14
N ALA A 278 -25.79 -21.79 6.30
CA ALA A 278 -27.04 -22.16 5.65
C ALA A 278 -28.15 -22.50 6.67
N LYS A 279 -27.82 -23.20 7.75
CA LYS A 279 -28.79 -23.50 8.83
C LYS A 279 -29.27 -22.26 9.57
N TYR A 280 -28.36 -21.32 9.85
CA TYR A 280 -28.72 -20.06 10.48
C TYR A 280 -29.73 -19.29 9.63
N TYR A 281 -29.47 -19.09 8.34
CA TYR A 281 -30.40 -18.40 7.45
C TYR A 281 -31.73 -19.15 7.26
N ALA A 282 -31.70 -20.49 7.22
CA ALA A 282 -32.92 -21.29 7.19
C ALA A 282 -33.79 -21.12 8.45
N GLU A 283 -33.18 -20.86 9.61
CA GLU A 283 -33.90 -20.60 10.87
C GLU A 283 -34.45 -19.17 10.92
N GLU A 284 -33.70 -18.18 10.43
CA GLU A 284 -34.18 -16.79 10.32
C GLU A 284 -35.36 -16.65 9.35
N MET A 285 -35.29 -17.28 8.16
CA MET A 285 -36.42 -17.26 7.21
C MET A 285 -37.69 -17.89 7.79
N LYS A 286 -37.57 -18.93 8.63
CA LYS A 286 -38.72 -19.51 9.31
C LYS A 286 -39.35 -18.56 10.32
N LYS A 287 -38.54 -17.79 11.05
CA LYS A 287 -39.04 -16.77 11.98
C LYS A 287 -39.73 -15.65 11.22
N GLU A 288 -39.17 -15.20 10.10
CA GLU A 288 -39.80 -14.20 9.23
C GLU A 288 -41.12 -14.70 8.63
N GLU A 289 -41.19 -15.94 8.12
CA GLU A 289 -42.44 -16.54 7.64
C GLU A 289 -43.49 -16.70 8.75
N GLU A 290 -43.08 -17.05 9.98
CA GLU A 290 -43.97 -17.13 11.14
C GLU A 290 -44.48 -15.74 11.56
N GLU A 291 -43.62 -14.71 11.55
CA GLU A 291 -44.00 -13.32 11.82
C GLU A 291 -44.90 -12.75 10.72
N GLU A 292 -44.63 -13.06 9.46
CA GLU A 292 -45.42 -12.62 8.31
C GLU A 292 -46.78 -13.33 8.26
N GLN A 293 -46.87 -14.62 8.60
CA GLN A 293 -48.15 -15.31 8.81
C GLN A 293 -48.93 -14.73 9.99
N THR A 294 -48.25 -14.33 11.07
CA THR A 294 -48.88 -13.64 12.22
C THR A 294 -49.35 -12.23 11.84
N ALA A 295 -48.63 -11.54 10.95
CA ALA A 295 -48.99 -10.23 10.40
C ALA A 295 -50.16 -10.32 9.40
N VAL A 296 -50.23 -11.36 8.58
CA VAL A 296 -51.35 -11.60 7.65
C VAL A 296 -52.63 -11.98 8.41
N LEU A 297 -52.53 -12.77 9.48
CA LEU A 297 -53.66 -13.07 10.39
C LEU A 297 -54.22 -11.82 11.10
N THR A 298 -53.38 -10.80 11.32
CA THR A 298 -53.81 -9.52 11.90
C THR A 298 -54.28 -8.50 10.85
N ALA A 299 -53.87 -8.65 9.59
CA ALA A 299 -54.27 -7.79 8.47
C ALA A 299 -55.70 -8.06 7.95
N ASP A 300 -56.21 -9.30 8.08
CA ASP A 300 -57.61 -9.65 7.72
C ASP A 300 -58.68 -8.97 8.59
N MET A 301 -58.28 -8.23 9.65
CA MET A 301 -59.20 -7.53 10.56
C MET A 301 -59.46 -6.05 10.22
N LYS A 302 -58.91 -5.49 9.13
CA LYS A 302 -59.21 -4.08 8.77
C LYS A 302 -59.49 -3.90 7.28
N THR A 303 -60.76 -4.10 6.94
CA THR A 303 -61.40 -3.72 5.68
C THR A 303 -61.20 -2.22 5.34
N ASN A 304 -60.50 -1.95 4.22
CA ASN A 304 -60.87 -1.10 3.06
C ASN A 304 -61.28 0.39 3.24
N PRO A 305 -61.24 1.23 2.18
CA PRO A 305 -60.17 1.59 1.24
C PRO A 305 -59.93 3.13 1.17
N SER A 306 -58.70 3.55 0.89
CA SER A 306 -58.49 4.73 0.03
C SER A 306 -57.08 4.76 -0.55
N VAL A 307 -57.03 4.47 -1.84
CA VAL A 307 -55.86 4.50 -2.72
C VAL A 307 -55.63 5.91 -3.24
N LYS A 308 -54.37 6.39 -3.25
CA LYS A 308 -53.63 6.88 -4.45
C LYS A 308 -52.22 7.41 -4.11
N TYR A 309 -51.20 6.66 -4.56
CA TYR A 309 -50.02 7.02 -5.37
C TYR A 309 -49.58 8.51 -5.40
N LEU A 310 -48.29 8.91 -5.33
CA LEU A 310 -47.08 8.38 -5.99
C LEU A 310 -45.83 9.19 -5.51
N THR A 311 -44.66 8.52 -5.52
CA THR A 311 -43.28 9.03 -5.76
C THR A 311 -42.52 9.94 -4.78
N ASN A 312 -41.44 9.33 -4.27
CA ASN A 312 -40.03 9.74 -4.29
C ASN A 312 -39.45 10.71 -3.23
N ILE A 313 -38.54 10.11 -2.46
CA ILE A 313 -37.21 10.57 -1.97
C ILE A 313 -37.23 11.74 -0.98
N VAL A 314 -36.73 11.51 0.25
CA VAL A 314 -35.49 12.10 0.83
C VAL A 314 -35.34 11.64 2.30
N HIS A 315 -34.09 11.34 2.61
CA HIS A 315 -33.35 11.13 3.85
C HIS A 315 -33.74 11.83 5.18
N MET A 316 -33.20 11.21 6.24
CA MET A 316 -32.69 11.74 7.53
C MET A 316 -33.66 12.00 8.69
N GLY A 317 -33.26 11.51 9.87
CA GLY A 317 -33.39 12.29 11.11
C GLY A 317 -34.09 11.63 12.30
N GLU A 318 -33.26 11.10 13.20
CA GLU A 318 -33.15 11.55 14.61
C GLU A 318 -34.29 11.37 15.65
N VAL A 319 -33.87 10.70 16.75
CA VAL A 319 -34.00 11.08 18.19
C VAL A 319 -35.13 10.47 19.05
N GLN A 320 -34.67 9.59 19.95
CA GLN A 320 -34.93 9.38 21.40
C GLN A 320 -36.36 9.52 22.00
N ALA A 321 -36.75 8.55 22.85
CA ALA A 321 -36.69 8.69 24.33
C ALA A 321 -37.27 7.47 25.11
N GLU A 322 -36.51 7.05 26.14
CA GLU A 322 -36.93 6.69 27.51
C GLU A 322 -37.87 5.49 27.83
N THR A 323 -37.33 4.46 28.51
CA THR A 323 -37.43 4.14 29.96
C THR A 323 -37.44 2.64 30.34
N VAL A 324 -36.82 2.36 31.50
CA VAL A 324 -36.42 1.07 32.12
C VAL A 324 -37.54 0.46 33.00
N PRO A 325 -37.55 -0.86 33.30
CA PRO A 325 -37.21 -1.38 34.66
C PRO A 325 -36.34 -2.68 34.63
N GLN A 326 -35.21 -2.80 35.36
CA GLN A 326 -35.02 -3.38 36.73
C GLN A 326 -35.74 -4.74 36.96
N GLU A 327 -35.12 -5.89 37.31
CA GLU A 327 -34.16 -6.23 38.39
C GLU A 327 -33.42 -7.59 38.12
N ILE A 328 -32.10 -7.67 38.37
CA ILE A 328 -31.33 -8.34 39.45
C ILE A 328 -31.08 -9.87 39.31
N GLY A 329 -29.79 -10.27 39.26
CA GLY A 329 -29.42 -11.68 39.45
C GLY A 329 -27.95 -12.13 39.31
N THR A 330 -26.99 -11.39 39.88
CA THR A 330 -25.69 -11.86 40.45
C THR A 330 -24.59 -12.54 39.61
N LYS A 331 -23.45 -11.81 39.58
CA LYS A 331 -22.04 -12.22 39.77
C LYS A 331 -21.38 -13.17 38.76
N GLU A 332 -20.43 -12.61 38.01
CA GLU A 332 -19.02 -13.02 38.05
C GLU A 332 -18.11 -11.84 37.68
N ALA A 333 -17.00 -11.71 38.39
CA ALA A 333 -16.06 -10.60 38.28
C ALA A 333 -15.11 -10.86 37.10
N ALA A 334 -15.13 -9.98 36.10
CA ALA A 334 -14.12 -9.91 35.05
C ALA A 334 -13.40 -8.57 35.14
N GLN A 335 -12.07 -8.65 35.21
CA GLN A 335 -11.13 -7.53 35.12
C GLN A 335 -11.36 -6.80 33.79
N GLY A 336 -11.83 -5.56 33.85
CA GLY A 336 -11.88 -4.68 32.69
C GLY A 336 -10.51 -4.05 32.46
N GLN A 337 -9.86 -4.44 31.37
CA GLN A 337 -8.83 -3.62 30.74
C GLN A 337 -9.48 -2.30 30.29
N SER A 338 -8.89 -1.19 30.72
CA SER A 338 -9.19 0.13 30.20
C SER A 338 -8.61 0.24 28.80
N ASP A 339 -9.46 0.29 27.78
CA ASP A 339 -9.09 0.66 26.41
C ASP A 339 -8.65 2.14 26.39
N TYR A 340 -7.35 2.36 26.61
CA TYR A 340 -6.67 3.61 26.32
C TYR A 340 -6.19 3.54 24.87
N VAL A 341 -6.80 4.35 24.00
CA VAL A 341 -6.33 4.53 22.61
C VAL A 341 -5.20 5.56 22.66
N ASP A 342 -4.00 5.08 22.41
CA ASP A 342 -2.79 5.88 22.27
C ASP A 342 -2.92 6.77 21.02
N THR A 343 -3.25 8.04 21.18
CA THR A 343 -3.32 9.01 20.06
C THR A 343 -1.96 9.68 19.81
N LEU A 344 -0.91 8.87 19.79
CA LEU A 344 0.33 9.17 19.09
C LEU A 344 0.39 8.20 17.90
N SER A 345 0.31 8.73 16.68
CA SER A 345 0.80 7.99 15.53
C SER A 345 2.23 7.55 15.85
N GLU A 346 2.50 6.25 15.78
CA GLU A 346 3.79 5.58 16.05
C GLU A 346 4.97 6.12 15.18
N ASP A 347 4.75 7.13 14.35
CA ASP A 347 5.68 7.64 13.34
C ASP A 347 6.68 8.71 13.81
N THR A 348 6.79 9.00 15.12
CA THR A 348 7.84 9.93 15.62
C THR A 348 8.79 9.35 16.66
N VAL A 349 8.59 8.11 17.07
CA VAL A 349 9.55 7.37 17.89
C VAL A 349 9.63 5.97 17.32
N GLN A 350 10.80 5.54 16.84
CA GLN A 350 10.97 4.16 16.40
C GLN A 350 10.52 3.20 17.52
N PRO A 351 9.55 2.29 17.28
CA PRO A 351 8.98 1.40 18.30
C PRO A 351 9.96 0.38 18.90
N ASN A 352 11.21 0.35 18.43
CA ASN A 352 12.18 -0.71 18.74
C ASN A 352 13.26 -0.34 19.78
N ALA A 353 13.14 0.77 20.51
CA ALA A 353 14.13 1.13 21.52
C ALA A 353 13.54 1.08 22.93
N GLU A 354 13.53 -0.11 23.55
CA GLU A 354 13.33 -0.28 25.01
C GLU A 354 14.30 0.59 25.86
N ASN A 355 15.30 1.22 25.21
CA ASN A 355 16.30 2.12 25.80
C ASN A 355 16.07 3.63 25.55
N ASN A 356 14.93 4.07 25.00
CA ASN A 356 14.62 5.50 24.85
C ASN A 356 14.34 6.16 26.21
N TRP A 357 14.92 7.35 26.46
CA TRP A 357 14.82 8.07 27.73
C TRP A 357 13.39 8.40 28.18
N LEU A 358 12.48 8.66 27.23
CA LEU A 358 11.07 8.92 27.51
C LEU A 358 10.38 7.69 28.12
N HIS A 359 10.68 6.50 27.60
CA HIS A 359 10.19 5.23 28.12
C HIS A 359 10.83 4.86 29.47
N ILE A 360 12.12 5.18 29.65
CA ILE A 360 12.80 5.04 30.95
C ILE A 360 12.08 5.85 32.03
N CYS A 361 11.73 7.11 31.73
CA CYS A 361 11.00 7.97 32.67
C CYS A 361 9.57 7.47 32.95
N LYS A 362 8.87 6.95 31.92
CA LYS A 362 7.55 6.32 32.08
C LYS A 362 7.62 5.08 32.97
N ARG A 363 8.61 4.22 32.78
CA ARG A 363 8.80 3.01 33.61
C ARG A 363 9.12 3.35 35.06
N PHE A 364 9.93 4.38 35.30
CA PHE A 364 10.17 4.89 36.65
C PHE A 364 8.88 5.41 37.31
N TYR A 365 8.04 6.12 36.55
CA TYR A 365 6.71 6.50 37.02
C TYR A 365 5.85 5.27 37.36
N GLU A 366 5.74 4.29 36.47
CA GLU A 366 4.89 3.11 36.68
C GLU A 366 5.29 2.30 37.92
N LEU A 367 6.60 2.17 38.18
CA LEU A 367 7.10 1.39 39.31
C LEU A 367 7.06 2.15 40.64
N HIS A 368 7.43 3.44 40.64
CA HIS A 368 7.63 4.22 41.86
C HIS A 368 6.66 5.39 41.97
N GLY A 369 6.49 6.15 40.89
CA GLY A 369 5.63 7.35 40.88
C GLY A 369 4.15 7.07 41.12
N ALA A 370 3.57 6.13 40.38
CA ALA A 370 2.15 5.75 40.50
C ALA A 370 1.84 5.25 41.92
N LYS A 371 2.75 4.45 42.50
CA LYS A 371 2.63 3.96 43.87
C LYS A 371 2.67 5.10 44.91
N MET A 372 3.62 6.04 44.78
CA MET A 372 3.70 7.21 45.66
C MET A 372 2.41 8.03 45.64
N ILE A 373 1.86 8.29 44.45
CA ILE A 373 0.59 9.02 44.33
C ILE A 373 -0.57 8.25 44.97
N HIS A 374 -0.66 6.93 44.73
CA HIS A 374 -1.72 6.08 45.27
C HIS A 374 -1.67 6.00 46.81
N GLU A 375 -0.47 5.87 47.40
CA GLU A 375 -0.30 5.71 48.84
C GLU A 375 -0.42 7.05 49.61
N GLU A 376 0.13 8.14 49.07
CA GLU A 376 0.20 9.43 49.78
C GLU A 376 -0.94 10.40 49.39
N PHE A 377 -1.45 10.32 48.16
CA PHE A 377 -2.46 11.25 47.61
C PHE A 377 -3.67 10.55 46.96
N PRO A 378 -4.29 9.51 47.56
CA PRO A 378 -5.34 8.71 46.92
C PRO A 378 -6.57 9.51 46.48
N ASN A 379 -6.93 10.56 47.24
CA ASN A 379 -8.09 11.41 46.90
C ASN A 379 -7.86 12.34 45.70
N TYR A 380 -6.60 12.51 45.28
CA TYR A 380 -6.21 13.36 44.15
C TYR A 380 -5.63 12.56 42.99
N GLU A 381 -5.49 11.24 43.13
CA GLU A 381 -4.83 10.38 42.16
C GLU A 381 -5.41 10.55 40.75
N ALA A 382 -6.74 10.50 40.61
CA ALA A 382 -7.44 10.71 39.33
C ALA A 382 -7.47 12.19 38.87
N ARG A 383 -6.92 13.11 39.65
CA ARG A 383 -6.87 14.55 39.36
C ARG A 383 -5.45 15.04 39.05
N ILE A 384 -4.46 14.15 39.13
CA ILE A 384 -3.06 14.42 38.82
C ILE A 384 -2.77 13.87 37.43
N ALA A 385 -2.50 14.76 36.48
CA ALA A 385 -1.97 14.37 35.19
C ALA A 385 -0.45 14.16 35.31
N VAL A 386 0.09 13.16 34.62
CA VAL A 386 1.50 12.78 34.67
C VAL A 386 2.02 12.57 33.26
N GLY A 387 3.24 13.02 33.00
CA GLY A 387 3.90 12.82 31.70
C GLY A 387 5.28 13.44 31.64
N LEU A 388 5.89 13.44 30.46
CA LEU A 388 7.11 14.16 30.16
C LEU A 388 6.94 14.90 28.83
N VAL A 389 6.85 16.23 28.92
CA VAL A 389 6.60 17.17 27.81
C VAL A 389 7.46 18.41 28.07
N GLY A 390 8.07 18.99 27.03
CA GLY A 390 8.87 20.22 27.18
C GLY A 390 10.01 20.39 26.19
N GLU A 391 10.94 21.30 26.49
CA GLU A 391 11.97 21.77 25.54
C GLU A 391 13.17 20.82 25.35
N GLY A 392 13.24 19.73 26.12
CA GLY A 392 14.37 18.80 26.11
C GLY A 392 14.40 17.88 24.88
N SER A 393 15.61 17.47 24.45
CA SER A 393 15.79 16.54 23.32
C SER A 393 15.11 15.19 23.56
N GLU A 394 15.03 14.76 24.82
CA GLU A 394 14.36 13.53 25.25
C GLU A 394 12.85 13.57 25.00
N CYS A 395 12.25 14.77 25.04
CA CYS A 395 10.82 14.92 24.75
C CYS A 395 10.54 14.81 23.24
N PHE A 396 11.52 15.10 22.39
CA PHE A 396 11.44 14.92 20.94
C PHE A 396 11.93 13.54 20.46
N GLY A 397 12.53 12.72 21.35
CA GLY A 397 13.20 11.47 20.97
C GLY A 397 14.47 11.70 20.14
N TYR A 398 15.10 12.87 20.25
CA TYR A 398 16.28 13.24 19.47
C TYR A 398 17.60 13.07 20.24
N ASP A 399 17.56 12.51 21.44
CA ASP A 399 18.72 12.35 22.30
C ASP A 399 19.78 11.42 21.69
N ASP A 400 21.02 11.91 21.72
CA ASP A 400 22.25 11.21 21.39
C ASP A 400 23.33 11.46 22.47
N ALA A 401 24.49 10.81 22.33
CA ALA A 401 25.59 10.94 23.29
C ALA A 401 26.10 12.38 23.49
N ILE A 402 25.86 13.30 22.55
CA ILE A 402 26.32 14.70 22.58
C ILE A 402 25.30 15.59 23.30
N SER A 403 24.01 15.36 23.07
CA SER A 403 22.89 16.16 23.57
C SER A 403 22.48 15.91 25.04
N ARG A 404 23.20 15.03 25.75
CA ARG A 404 22.94 14.66 27.16
C ARG A 404 23.56 15.64 28.17
N ASP A 405 23.99 16.81 27.72
CA ASP A 405 24.68 17.82 28.52
C ASP A 405 23.73 18.83 29.20
N HIS A 406 22.45 18.88 28.79
CA HIS A 406 21.43 19.80 29.29
C HIS A 406 20.06 19.10 29.41
N ASP A 407 19.31 19.32 30.50
CA ASP A 407 17.97 18.75 30.82
C ASP A 407 17.82 17.21 30.83
N PHE A 408 18.88 16.44 30.55
CA PHE A 408 18.86 14.99 30.56
C PHE A 408 18.97 14.41 31.99
N ALA A 409 17.83 14.21 32.64
CA ALA A 409 17.72 13.63 33.98
C ALA A 409 16.60 12.58 34.07
N LEU A 410 16.59 11.75 35.11
CA LEU A 410 15.45 10.88 35.40
C LEU A 410 14.32 11.72 36.02
N GLY A 411 13.08 11.54 35.57
CA GLY A 411 11.92 12.18 36.17
C GLY A 411 10.79 12.48 35.20
N PHE A 412 9.71 13.03 35.73
CA PHE A 412 8.47 13.34 35.02
C PHE A 412 7.81 14.60 35.61
N CYS A 413 6.78 15.07 34.91
CA CYS A 413 5.95 16.21 35.28
C CYS A 413 4.65 15.72 35.92
N LEU A 414 4.16 16.48 36.89
CA LEU A 414 2.93 16.25 37.63
C LEU A 414 2.08 17.52 37.50
N TRP A 415 1.01 17.46 36.73
CA TRP A 415 0.17 18.63 36.46
C TRP A 415 -1.14 18.56 37.22
N LEU A 416 -1.45 19.66 37.90
CA LEU A 416 -2.63 19.82 38.75
C LEU A 416 -3.55 20.92 38.22
N SER A 417 -4.82 20.86 38.59
CA SER A 417 -5.67 22.05 38.48
C SER A 417 -5.15 23.18 39.37
N GLU A 418 -5.50 24.44 39.09
CA GLU A 418 -5.14 25.58 39.95
C GLU A 418 -5.59 25.41 41.40
N GLU A 419 -6.75 24.79 41.62
CA GLU A 419 -7.30 24.53 42.94
C GLU A 419 -6.52 23.43 43.67
N ASP A 420 -6.22 22.34 42.98
CA ASP A 420 -5.47 21.22 43.54
C ASP A 420 -4.01 21.58 43.77
N TYR A 421 -3.39 22.36 42.88
CA TYR A 421 -2.02 22.84 43.05
C TYR A 421 -1.89 23.69 44.32
N ARG A 422 -2.85 24.57 44.60
CA ARG A 422 -2.88 25.32 45.86
C ARG A 422 -3.11 24.44 47.10
N SER A 423 -3.83 23.34 46.93
CA SER A 423 -4.19 22.44 48.02
C SER A 423 -3.07 21.45 48.38
N ILE A 424 -2.44 20.83 47.38
CA ILE A 424 -1.46 19.74 47.57
C ILE A 424 -0.13 19.94 46.85
N GLY A 425 0.00 20.93 45.96
CA GLY A 425 1.16 21.05 45.06
C GLY A 425 2.51 21.03 45.77
N GLY A 426 2.65 21.79 46.86
CA GLY A 426 3.89 21.81 47.65
C GLY A 426 4.19 20.51 48.40
N MET A 427 3.15 19.79 48.86
CA MET A 427 3.33 18.48 49.51
C MET A 427 3.71 17.42 48.48
N LEU A 428 3.00 17.38 47.35
CA LEU A 428 3.29 16.48 46.23
C LEU A 428 4.69 16.71 45.68
N GLN A 429 5.13 17.98 45.59
CA GLN A 429 6.48 18.33 45.13
C GLN A 429 7.55 17.74 46.04
N LYS A 430 7.34 17.81 47.36
CA LYS A 430 8.25 17.24 48.35
C LYS A 430 8.29 15.71 48.27
N SER A 431 7.14 15.05 48.14
CA SER A 431 7.08 13.58 47.98
C SER A 431 7.73 13.14 46.67
N TYR A 432 7.55 13.89 45.58
CA TYR A 432 8.19 13.63 44.29
C TYR A 432 9.72 13.83 44.34
N GLU A 433 10.22 14.87 45.02
CA GLU A 433 11.66 15.04 45.24
C GLU A 433 12.25 13.88 46.05
N GLN A 434 11.55 13.45 47.11
CA GLN A 434 11.98 12.32 47.94
C GLN A 434 12.00 11.02 47.14
N LEU A 435 11.01 10.79 46.26
CA LEU A 435 10.95 9.64 45.36
C LEU A 435 12.20 9.52 44.49
N LEU A 436 12.66 10.65 43.91
CA LEU A 436 13.87 10.68 43.08
C LEU A 436 15.12 10.35 43.89
N VAL A 437 15.21 10.85 45.14
CA VAL A 437 16.32 10.56 46.05
C VAL A 437 16.34 9.09 46.48
N ASP A 438 15.17 8.53 46.81
CA ASP A 438 15.07 7.18 47.37
C ASP A 438 15.29 6.10 46.32
N PHE A 439 14.80 6.30 45.09
CA PHE A 439 14.76 5.26 44.07
C PHE A 439 15.53 5.58 42.79
N GLY A 440 15.92 6.83 42.53
CA GLY A 440 16.46 7.24 41.23
C GLY A 440 17.78 6.55 40.87
N ASP A 441 18.79 6.64 41.74
CA ASP A 441 20.11 6.04 41.51
C ASP A 441 20.05 4.50 41.46
N GLU A 442 19.21 3.91 42.33
CA GLU A 442 19.00 2.47 42.37
C GLU A 442 18.33 1.97 41.08
N PHE A 443 17.27 2.64 40.63
CA PHE A 443 16.56 2.30 39.41
C PHE A 443 17.47 2.34 38.18
N LEU A 444 18.28 3.40 38.03
CA LEU A 444 19.22 3.51 36.91
C LEU A 444 20.25 2.37 36.94
N ARG A 445 20.81 2.07 38.12
CA ARG A 445 21.79 1.00 38.32
C ARG A 445 21.22 -0.38 38.01
N GLU A 446 20.02 -0.69 38.51
CA GLU A 446 19.36 -1.99 38.29
C GLU A 446 19.00 -2.25 36.83
N ASN A 447 18.75 -1.19 36.07
CA ASN A 447 18.45 -1.27 34.64
C ASN A 447 19.70 -1.10 33.75
N GLY A 448 20.90 -1.07 34.33
CA GLY A 448 22.16 -0.96 33.59
C GLY A 448 22.34 0.36 32.85
N ILE A 449 21.66 1.43 33.30
CA ILE A 449 21.69 2.75 32.68
C ILE A 449 22.77 3.59 33.38
N GLU A 450 23.72 4.11 32.62
CA GLU A 450 24.72 5.04 33.16
C GLU A 450 24.04 6.33 33.61
N ALA A 451 24.25 6.70 34.88
CA ALA A 451 23.65 7.89 35.45
C ALA A 451 24.13 9.14 34.68
N PRO A 452 23.22 9.98 34.16
CA PRO A 452 23.58 11.22 33.49
C PRO A 452 24.56 12.05 34.33
N THR A 453 25.48 12.77 33.71
CA THR A 453 26.46 13.62 34.40
C THR A 453 25.83 14.69 35.31
N ASN A 454 24.53 14.99 35.12
CA ASN A 454 23.73 15.91 35.94
C ASN A 454 22.65 15.22 36.81
N SER A 455 22.69 13.90 36.96
CA SER A 455 21.53 13.06 37.33
C SER A 455 20.93 13.24 38.73
N VAL A 456 21.64 13.81 39.70
CA VAL A 456 21.17 13.68 41.10
C VAL A 456 21.08 14.96 41.92
N ASN A 457 21.71 16.10 41.57
CA ASN A 457 21.94 17.11 42.62
C ASN A 457 21.89 18.60 42.26
N LYS A 458 21.15 19.01 41.23
CA LYS A 458 20.72 20.41 41.12
C LYS A 458 19.25 20.46 40.79
N VAL A 459 18.45 20.72 41.83
CA VAL A 459 17.21 21.50 41.85
C VAL A 459 16.42 21.35 40.57
N LEU A 460 15.32 20.60 40.63
CA LEU A 460 14.24 20.57 39.63
C LEU A 460 14.32 21.79 38.75
N SER A 461 14.77 21.62 37.52
CA SER A 461 14.62 22.72 36.57
C SER A 461 13.12 23.02 36.55
N HIS A 462 12.72 24.29 36.40
CA HIS A 462 11.31 24.71 36.35
C HIS A 462 10.51 23.99 35.23
N ARG A 463 11.18 23.13 34.45
CA ARG A 463 10.69 22.30 33.37
C ARG A 463 10.17 20.93 33.82
N ARG A 464 10.45 20.47 35.05
CA ARG A 464 10.01 19.16 35.59
C ARG A 464 9.54 19.24 37.04
N GLY A 465 8.69 18.30 37.44
CA GLY A 465 8.08 18.28 38.77
C GLY A 465 6.63 18.75 38.77
N VAL A 466 6.18 19.30 39.90
CA VAL A 466 4.78 19.61 40.15
C VAL A 466 4.47 21.06 39.76
N SER A 467 3.49 21.23 38.88
CA SER A 467 3.01 22.54 38.46
C SER A 467 1.50 22.52 38.25
N SER A 468 0.87 23.69 38.15
CA SER A 468 -0.48 23.73 37.61
C SER A 468 -0.43 23.56 36.08
N VAL A 469 -1.47 22.96 35.50
CA VAL A 469 -1.62 22.84 34.04
C VAL A 469 -1.49 24.20 33.36
N ARG A 470 -2.09 25.25 33.93
CA ARG A 470 -2.01 26.61 33.39
C ARG A 470 -0.58 27.13 33.43
N GLU A 471 0.06 27.11 34.60
CA GLU A 471 1.40 27.65 34.78
C GLU A 471 2.40 26.96 33.85
N PHE A 472 2.29 25.64 33.68
CA PHE A 472 3.13 24.89 32.76
C PHE A 472 3.04 25.43 31.32
N TYR A 473 1.84 25.52 30.76
CA TYR A 473 1.66 26.01 29.39
C TYR A 473 1.96 27.51 29.25
N GLU A 474 1.62 28.33 30.23
CA GLU A 474 1.93 29.77 30.20
C GLU A 474 3.44 30.04 30.23
N ASN A 475 4.19 29.27 31.02
CA ASN A 475 5.65 29.35 31.07
C ASN A 475 6.28 28.88 29.76
N LEU A 476 5.78 27.80 29.18
CA LEU A 476 6.31 27.22 27.95
C LEU A 476 6.03 28.10 26.72
N LEU A 477 4.79 28.56 26.58
CA LEU A 477 4.35 29.36 25.43
C LEU A 477 4.71 30.85 25.58
N GLY A 478 4.86 31.33 26.82
CA GLY A 478 5.12 32.74 27.12
C GLY A 478 3.91 33.65 26.95
N VAL A 479 2.70 33.08 26.87
CA VAL A 479 1.42 33.80 26.73
C VAL A 479 0.39 33.22 27.69
N LYS A 480 -0.71 33.94 27.93
CA LYS A 480 -1.80 33.44 28.77
C LYS A 480 -2.54 32.28 28.12
N VAL A 481 -2.88 31.28 28.93
CA VAL A 481 -3.56 30.06 28.48
C VAL A 481 -4.88 29.92 29.23
N GLN A 482 -5.95 30.11 28.48
CA GLN A 482 -7.32 30.08 29.00
C GLN A 482 -8.28 29.70 27.88
N LYS A 483 -9.34 28.97 28.24
CA LYS A 483 -10.39 28.61 27.30
C LYS A 483 -10.95 29.88 26.64
N THR A 484 -10.94 29.92 25.31
CA THR A 484 -11.43 31.07 24.55
C THR A 484 -12.92 30.92 24.22
N ALA A 485 -13.54 32.01 23.75
CA ALA A 485 -14.92 31.99 23.27
C ALA A 485 -15.08 31.24 21.93
N GLU A 486 -14.01 31.14 21.15
CA GLU A 486 -14.00 30.56 19.80
C GLU A 486 -13.65 29.06 19.80
N GLY A 487 -13.34 28.48 20.96
CA GLY A 487 -12.75 27.15 21.08
C GLY A 487 -11.25 27.21 21.31
N GLY A 488 -10.68 26.18 21.93
CA GLY A 488 -9.26 26.11 22.27
C GLY A 488 -8.82 27.03 23.43
N TYR A 489 -7.50 27.18 23.60
CA TYR A 489 -6.88 27.74 24.81
C TYR A 489 -5.92 28.91 24.60
N ILE A 490 -5.63 29.28 23.34
CA ILE A 490 -4.75 30.39 22.98
C ILE A 490 -5.59 31.53 22.42
N LEU A 491 -5.42 32.73 22.98
CA LEU A 491 -6.11 33.92 22.48
C LEU A 491 -5.69 34.22 21.02
N PRO A 492 -6.63 34.60 20.13
CA PRO A 492 -6.33 34.84 18.72
C PRO A 492 -5.12 35.77 18.47
N ASP A 493 -5.00 36.86 19.23
CA ASP A 493 -3.89 37.82 19.09
C ASP A 493 -2.56 37.34 19.71
N SER A 494 -2.58 36.28 20.52
CA SER A 494 -1.40 35.74 21.17
C SER A 494 -0.61 34.79 20.27
N TRP A 495 -1.24 34.17 19.27
CA TRP A 495 -0.59 33.22 18.36
C TRP A 495 0.66 33.75 17.64
N ARG A 496 0.72 35.06 17.37
CA ARG A 496 1.88 35.71 16.73
C ARG A 496 3.08 35.88 17.65
N GLN A 497 2.86 35.83 18.96
CA GLN A 497 3.91 36.05 19.98
C GLN A 497 4.63 34.75 20.35
N ILE A 498 3.98 33.61 20.08
CA ILE A 498 4.53 32.29 20.37
C ILE A 498 5.44 31.88 19.20
N SER A 499 6.65 31.47 19.49
CA SER A 499 7.55 30.92 18.48
C SER A 499 7.25 29.45 18.19
N GLU A 500 7.65 28.94 17.03
CA GLU A 500 7.29 27.57 16.61
C GLU A 500 7.91 26.52 17.50
N GLU A 501 9.15 26.75 17.94
CA GLU A 501 9.86 25.82 18.82
C GLU A 501 9.15 25.64 20.17
N LYS A 502 8.44 26.68 20.65
CA LYS A 502 7.66 26.61 21.88
C LYS A 502 6.37 25.83 21.69
N LEU A 503 5.72 25.98 20.54
CA LEU A 503 4.53 25.18 20.19
C LEU A 503 4.92 23.72 20.01
N ALA A 504 6.03 23.45 19.32
CA ALA A 504 6.60 22.11 19.18
C ALA A 504 6.90 21.48 20.55
N ALA A 505 7.52 22.23 21.47
CA ALA A 505 7.79 21.76 22.83
C ALA A 505 6.50 21.53 23.66
N ALA A 506 5.42 22.27 23.40
CA ALA A 506 4.15 22.11 24.09
C ALA A 506 3.36 20.88 23.63
N THR A 507 3.66 20.37 22.44
CA THR A 507 2.98 19.23 21.81
C THR A 507 3.85 17.99 21.64
N ASN A 508 5.11 18.00 22.11
CA ASN A 508 6.01 16.83 22.05
C ASN A 508 5.90 15.93 23.29
N GLY A 509 6.74 14.90 23.39
CA GLY A 509 6.79 14.03 24.57
C GLY A 509 5.53 13.17 24.73
N MET A 510 5.31 12.67 25.94
CA MET A 510 4.26 11.69 26.23
C MET A 510 3.51 12.04 27.52
N VAL A 511 2.19 11.88 27.50
CA VAL A 511 1.34 11.90 28.69
C VAL A 511 1.17 10.46 29.16
N PHE A 512 1.55 10.17 30.40
CA PHE A 512 1.48 8.83 30.98
C PHE A 512 0.10 8.53 31.57
N ARG A 513 -0.57 9.56 32.12
CA ARG A 513 -1.90 9.48 32.73
C ARG A 513 -2.54 10.86 32.81
N ASP A 514 -3.82 11.01 32.49
CA ASP A 514 -4.60 12.24 32.74
C ASP A 514 -6.11 11.93 32.83
N ASP A 515 -6.53 11.30 33.93
CA ASP A 515 -7.92 10.81 34.06
C ASP A 515 -8.95 11.96 34.04
N ALA A 516 -8.57 13.16 34.47
CA ALA A 516 -9.41 14.36 34.41
C ALA A 516 -9.46 14.98 32.99
N GLY A 517 -8.49 14.64 32.14
CA GLY A 517 -8.32 15.14 30.78
C GLY A 517 -8.01 16.64 30.69
N ALA A 518 -7.56 17.27 31.78
CA ALA A 518 -7.39 18.73 31.82
C ALA A 518 -6.14 19.18 31.06
N PHE A 519 -5.07 18.39 31.13
CA PHE A 519 -3.83 18.64 30.39
C PHE A 519 -4.00 18.25 28.93
N THR A 520 -4.54 17.05 28.70
CA THR A 520 -4.76 16.48 27.36
C THR A 520 -5.63 17.38 26.50
N LYS A 521 -6.70 17.99 27.02
CA LYS A 521 -7.54 18.93 26.24
C LYS A 521 -6.80 20.16 25.72
N ILE A 522 -5.84 20.70 26.49
CA ILE A 522 -5.03 21.84 26.03
C ILE A 522 -4.06 21.37 24.95
N ARG A 523 -3.44 20.20 25.18
CA ARG A 523 -2.53 19.57 24.23
C ARG A 523 -3.21 19.27 22.89
N GLU A 524 -4.37 18.63 22.92
CA GLU A 524 -5.20 18.33 21.74
C GLU A 524 -5.57 19.60 21.00
N SER A 525 -5.98 20.66 21.71
CA SER A 525 -6.26 21.97 21.08
C SER A 525 -5.04 22.60 20.40
N LEU A 526 -3.81 22.33 20.85
CA LEU A 526 -2.60 22.78 20.16
C LEU A 526 -2.24 21.85 18.97
N LEU A 527 -2.57 20.55 19.09
CA LEU A 527 -2.39 19.53 18.04
C LEU A 527 -3.40 19.67 16.89
N GLU A 528 -4.56 20.29 17.12
CA GLU A 528 -5.48 20.80 16.07
C GLU A 528 -4.82 21.85 15.16
N TYR A 529 -3.59 22.27 15.50
CA TYR A 529 -2.73 23.15 14.74
C TYR A 529 -3.17 24.62 14.75
N TYR A 530 -2.50 25.45 13.95
CA TYR A 530 -2.79 26.89 13.86
C TYR A 530 -4.20 27.14 13.32
N PRO A 531 -4.91 28.16 13.82
CA PRO A 531 -6.05 28.72 13.10
C PRO A 531 -5.64 29.15 11.69
N THR A 532 -6.47 28.89 10.68
CA THR A 532 -6.12 29.09 9.26
C THR A 532 -5.51 30.46 8.96
N LYS A 533 -6.08 31.53 9.53
CA LYS A 533 -5.55 32.90 9.41
C LYS A 533 -4.11 33.03 9.93
N VAL A 534 -3.79 32.39 11.05
CA VAL A 534 -2.44 32.43 11.66
C VAL A 534 -1.47 31.65 10.78
N TRP A 535 -1.87 30.45 10.34
CA TRP A 535 -1.08 29.62 9.46
C TRP A 535 -0.73 30.33 8.15
N MET A 536 -1.72 30.90 7.45
CA MET A 536 -1.49 31.64 6.20
C MET A 536 -0.52 32.81 6.38
N MET A 537 -0.64 33.55 7.48
CA MET A 537 0.27 34.66 7.78
C MET A 537 1.70 34.19 8.05
N ARG A 538 1.87 33.08 8.76
CA ARG A 538 3.20 32.47 9.00
C ARG A 538 3.80 31.97 7.71
N LEU A 539 3.03 31.25 6.92
CA LEU A 539 3.46 30.75 5.62
C LEU A 539 3.88 31.89 4.68
N ALA A 540 3.08 32.97 4.62
CA ALA A 540 3.43 34.16 3.87
C ALA A 540 4.76 34.79 4.33
N GLU A 541 4.97 34.89 5.65
CA GLU A 541 6.23 35.41 6.21
C GLU A 541 7.44 34.56 5.78
N LYS A 542 7.30 33.22 5.81
CA LYS A 542 8.41 32.32 5.44
C LYS A 542 8.67 32.30 3.93
N LEU A 543 7.63 32.34 3.11
CA LEU A 543 7.76 32.46 1.65
C LEU A 543 8.43 33.77 1.25
N HIS A 544 8.02 34.89 1.84
CA HIS A 544 8.69 36.18 1.66
C HIS A 544 10.16 36.11 2.09
N GLY A 545 10.42 35.51 3.26
CA GLY A 545 11.77 35.30 3.78
C GLY A 545 12.65 34.54 2.79
N PHE A 546 12.18 33.39 2.31
CA PHE A 546 12.87 32.58 1.32
C PHE A 546 13.14 33.35 0.03
N ALA A 547 12.13 33.97 -0.57
CA ALA A 547 12.27 34.70 -1.84
C ALA A 547 13.27 35.87 -1.73
N GLN A 548 13.26 36.60 -0.61
CA GLN A 548 14.20 37.68 -0.36
C GLN A 548 15.62 37.15 -0.14
N THR A 549 15.83 36.09 0.65
CA THR A 549 17.18 35.61 0.95
C THR A 549 17.76 34.73 -0.15
N ALA A 550 17.04 33.66 -0.52
CA ALA A 550 17.51 32.59 -1.40
C ALA A 550 17.46 33.01 -2.88
N GLN A 551 16.31 33.45 -3.39
CA GLN A 551 16.13 33.77 -4.81
C GLN A 551 16.74 35.13 -5.17
N THR A 552 16.69 36.10 -4.25
CA THR A 552 17.08 37.50 -4.57
C THR A 552 18.45 37.90 -4.02
N ASN A 553 18.63 37.89 -2.70
CA ASN A 553 19.78 38.55 -2.08
C ASN A 553 21.07 37.74 -2.21
N TYR A 554 21.01 36.41 -2.24
CA TYR A 554 22.19 35.56 -2.48
C TYR A 554 22.93 35.98 -3.76
N ALA A 555 22.24 35.99 -4.90
CA ALA A 555 22.78 36.40 -6.19
C ALA A 555 23.35 37.83 -6.17
N ARG A 556 22.67 38.76 -5.49
CA ARG A 556 23.14 40.15 -5.33
C ARG A 556 24.45 40.23 -4.54
N MET A 557 24.61 39.42 -3.50
CA MET A 557 25.82 39.42 -2.68
C MET A 557 26.98 38.77 -3.44
N MET A 558 26.72 37.67 -4.16
CA MET A 558 27.73 37.03 -5.01
C MET A 558 28.24 37.96 -6.11
N ALA A 559 27.36 38.67 -6.81
CA ALA A 559 27.76 39.66 -7.81
C ALA A 559 28.57 40.85 -7.23
N ARG A 560 28.39 41.16 -5.94
CA ARG A 560 29.16 42.18 -5.21
C ARG A 560 30.45 41.64 -4.60
N GLN A 561 30.69 40.34 -4.69
CA GLN A 561 31.79 39.64 -4.02
C GLN A 561 31.73 39.75 -2.48
N ASP A 562 30.53 39.93 -1.91
CA ASP A 562 30.30 39.88 -0.45
C ASP A 562 29.93 38.46 -0.02
N TYR A 563 30.95 37.61 0.11
CA TYR A 563 30.77 36.19 0.40
C TYR A 563 30.27 35.92 1.83
N VAL A 564 30.55 36.81 2.79
CA VAL A 564 30.07 36.66 4.16
C VAL A 564 28.55 36.79 4.19
N THR A 565 28.02 37.85 3.56
CA THR A 565 26.57 38.04 3.49
C THR A 565 25.92 37.01 2.57
N ALA A 566 26.59 36.56 1.50
CA ALA A 566 26.10 35.46 0.67
C ALA A 566 25.89 34.18 1.48
N ASN A 567 26.86 33.79 2.32
CA ASN A 567 26.74 32.61 3.20
C ASN A 567 25.62 32.76 4.23
N LEU A 568 25.39 33.99 4.75
CA LEU A 568 24.23 34.26 5.60
C LEU A 568 22.90 34.09 4.84
N CYS A 569 22.85 34.48 3.56
CA CYS A 569 21.67 34.24 2.72
C CYS A 569 21.43 32.74 2.51
N VAL A 570 22.50 31.95 2.33
CA VAL A 570 22.39 30.49 2.21
C VAL A 570 21.80 29.87 3.46
N ALA A 571 22.37 30.18 4.63
CA ALA A 571 21.90 29.64 5.91
C ALA A 571 20.43 30.00 6.20
N LYS A 572 20.04 31.26 5.92
CA LYS A 572 18.64 31.70 6.05
C LYS A 572 17.72 31.05 5.03
N GLY A 573 18.16 30.92 3.77
CA GLY A 573 17.40 30.26 2.72
C GLY A 573 17.06 28.83 3.11
N MET A 574 18.06 28.06 3.55
CA MET A 574 17.87 26.70 4.06
C MET A 574 16.92 26.67 5.27
N GLN A 575 17.07 27.59 6.22
CA GLN A 575 16.16 27.67 7.37
C GLN A 575 14.71 27.92 6.94
N TYR A 576 14.47 28.89 6.06
CA TYR A 576 13.11 29.17 5.57
C TYR A 576 12.53 27.99 4.80
N THR A 577 13.32 27.32 3.97
CA THR A 577 12.88 26.08 3.30
C THR A 577 12.35 25.07 4.30
N MET A 578 13.11 24.81 5.37
CA MET A 578 12.73 23.84 6.39
C MET A 578 11.47 24.29 7.14
N GLU A 579 11.38 25.55 7.55
CA GLU A 579 10.20 26.12 8.21
C GLU A 579 8.93 26.04 7.34
N ILE A 580 9.04 26.29 6.03
CA ILE A 580 7.92 26.15 5.08
C ILE A 580 7.46 24.69 5.03
N ILE A 581 8.37 23.72 5.00
CA ILE A 581 8.02 22.30 4.98
C ILE A 581 7.24 21.88 6.23
N TYR A 582 7.63 22.36 7.42
CA TYR A 582 6.86 22.12 8.65
C TYR A 582 5.45 22.73 8.56
N LEU A 583 5.34 23.97 8.07
CA LEU A 583 4.05 24.64 7.89
C LEU A 583 3.12 23.92 6.93
N LEU A 584 3.66 23.39 5.82
CA LEU A 584 2.90 22.62 4.83
C LEU A 584 2.49 21.24 5.35
N ASN A 585 3.25 20.65 6.29
CA ASN A 585 2.90 19.37 6.91
C ASN A 585 2.01 19.51 8.17
N GLN A 586 1.57 20.73 8.48
CA GLN A 586 0.82 21.03 9.71
C GLN A 586 1.52 20.54 10.99
N LYS A 587 2.84 20.72 11.04
CA LYS A 587 3.68 20.43 12.21
C LYS A 587 4.36 21.70 12.68
N TYR A 588 4.61 21.83 13.99
CA TYR A 588 5.39 22.94 14.53
C TYR A 588 6.88 22.64 14.39
N ALA A 589 7.64 23.57 13.83
CA ALA A 589 9.08 23.37 13.66
C ALA A 589 9.80 23.36 15.03
N PRO A 590 10.61 22.33 15.34
CA PRO A 590 11.44 22.34 16.54
C PRO A 590 12.59 23.35 16.39
N TYR A 591 13.34 23.57 17.47
CA TYR A 591 14.50 24.46 17.45
C TYR A 591 15.46 24.12 16.31
N TYR A 592 16.06 25.14 15.67
CA TYR A 592 16.75 24.99 14.37
C TYR A 592 17.77 23.84 14.30
N LYS A 593 18.47 23.54 15.42
CA LYS A 593 19.45 22.46 15.50
C LYS A 593 18.87 21.05 15.31
N TRP A 594 17.56 20.89 15.51
CA TRP A 594 16.82 19.63 15.34
C TRP A 594 15.91 19.65 14.12
N MET A 595 15.74 20.79 13.46
CA MET A 595 14.79 20.99 12.38
C MET A 595 15.02 19.99 11.23
N ARG A 596 16.27 19.83 10.77
CA ARG A 596 16.65 18.85 9.72
C ARG A 596 16.42 17.39 10.13
N LYS A 597 16.58 17.05 11.42
CA LYS A 597 16.33 15.70 11.96
C LYS A 597 14.84 15.40 12.01
N GLY A 598 14.04 16.34 12.54
CA GLY A 598 12.59 16.18 12.62
C GLY A 598 11.88 16.18 11.26
N MET A 599 12.50 16.72 10.21
CA MET A 599 11.93 16.66 8.87
C MET A 599 11.89 15.26 8.27
N GLN A 600 12.66 14.29 8.80
CA GLN A 600 12.76 12.93 8.24
C GLN A 600 11.42 12.19 8.19
N SER A 601 10.42 12.60 8.99
CA SER A 601 9.08 12.03 8.99
C SER A 601 8.05 12.84 8.20
N LEU A 602 8.46 13.86 7.44
CA LEU A 602 7.56 14.77 6.73
C LEU A 602 7.45 14.46 5.23
N SER A 603 6.24 14.61 4.68
CA SER A 603 5.88 14.25 3.30
C SER A 603 6.50 15.12 2.20
N LEU A 604 7.40 16.06 2.51
CA LEU A 604 8.12 16.85 1.49
C LEU A 604 9.64 16.64 1.52
N ILE A 605 10.12 15.82 2.46
CA ILE A 605 11.56 15.75 2.74
C ILE A 605 12.34 15.07 1.63
N ASP A 606 11.81 14.02 1.01
CA ASP A 606 12.57 13.19 0.05
C ASP A 606 13.08 13.99 -1.16
N SER A 607 12.30 14.98 -1.61
CA SER A 607 12.64 15.80 -2.77
C SER A 607 13.48 17.02 -2.42
N VAL A 608 13.36 17.57 -1.20
CA VAL A 608 14.04 18.82 -0.79
C VAL A 608 15.29 18.57 0.06
N ALA A 609 15.33 17.50 0.86
CA ALA A 609 16.50 17.15 1.69
C ALA A 609 17.78 17.00 0.87
N PRO A 610 17.80 16.25 -0.25
CA PRO A 610 19.02 16.08 -1.02
C PRO A 610 19.57 17.42 -1.53
N ILE A 611 18.68 18.36 -1.86
CA ILE A 611 19.06 19.70 -2.33
C ILE A 611 19.63 20.53 -1.16
N LEU A 612 19.01 20.47 0.03
CA LEU A 612 19.54 21.11 1.24
C LEU A 612 20.91 20.55 1.64
N ASP A 613 21.07 19.23 1.58
CA ASP A 613 22.32 18.54 1.90
C ASP A 613 23.40 18.90 0.86
N ARG A 614 23.02 19.05 -0.41
CA ARG A 614 23.91 19.54 -1.48
C ARG A 614 24.35 20.98 -1.25
N ILE A 615 23.42 21.90 -0.95
CA ILE A 615 23.74 23.30 -0.65
C ILE A 615 24.75 23.41 0.51
N ALA A 616 24.64 22.54 1.51
CA ALA A 616 25.53 22.54 2.68
C ALA A 616 27.01 22.26 2.35
N VAL A 617 27.29 21.57 1.24
CA VAL A 617 28.64 21.14 0.85
C VAL A 617 29.19 21.83 -0.40
N ILE A 618 28.36 22.59 -1.13
CA ILE A 618 28.82 23.32 -2.32
C ILE A 618 29.92 24.32 -1.93
N PRO A 619 31.10 24.27 -2.59
CA PRO A 619 32.15 25.26 -2.38
C PRO A 619 31.72 26.63 -2.92
N ASN A 620 32.38 27.69 -2.47
CA ASN A 620 32.10 29.04 -2.93
C ASN A 620 32.10 29.17 -4.47
N GLN A 621 31.04 29.76 -5.01
CA GLN A 621 30.75 29.84 -6.44
C GLN A 621 31.27 31.13 -7.13
N ALA A 622 32.31 31.77 -6.60
CA ALA A 622 32.82 33.05 -7.12
C ALA A 622 33.10 33.05 -8.64
N ALA A 623 33.62 31.94 -9.18
CA ALA A 623 33.91 31.78 -10.60
C ALA A 623 32.66 31.95 -11.50
N ALA A 624 31.47 31.59 -11.02
CA ALA A 624 30.21 31.74 -11.75
C ALA A 624 29.77 33.22 -11.90
N TRP A 625 30.41 34.14 -11.18
CA TRP A 625 30.12 35.57 -11.16
C TRP A 625 31.25 36.44 -11.70
N GLU A 626 32.37 35.87 -12.11
CA GLU A 626 33.49 36.62 -12.70
C GLU A 626 33.06 37.33 -13.99
N GLY A 627 33.25 38.66 -14.04
CA GLY A 627 32.91 39.47 -15.21
C GLY A 627 31.41 39.61 -15.50
N ARG A 628 30.53 39.10 -14.63
CA ARG A 628 29.08 39.20 -14.79
C ARG A 628 28.51 40.39 -14.01
N THR A 629 27.60 41.13 -14.64
CA THR A 629 26.81 42.17 -13.95
C THR A 629 25.48 41.56 -13.50
N TYR A 630 25.09 41.80 -12.25
CA TYR A 630 23.78 41.35 -11.75
C TYR A 630 22.63 41.97 -12.55
N SER A 631 21.63 41.15 -12.86
CA SER A 631 20.34 41.56 -13.41
C SER A 631 19.23 41.00 -12.55
N ALA A 632 18.21 41.80 -12.26
CA ALA A 632 17.02 41.34 -11.54
C ALA A 632 16.08 40.48 -12.40
N TYR A 633 16.33 40.42 -13.72
CA TYR A 633 15.49 39.72 -14.70
C TYR A 633 16.17 38.50 -15.31
N GLU A 634 17.37 38.16 -14.85
CA GLU A 634 18.16 37.05 -15.40
C GLU A 634 18.76 36.21 -14.26
N THR A 635 18.35 34.96 -14.19
CA THR A 635 18.85 33.99 -13.19
C THR A 635 20.17 33.40 -13.64
N ASN A 636 21.16 33.34 -12.73
CA ASN A 636 22.47 32.77 -13.01
C ASN A 636 22.52 31.28 -12.68
N TYR A 637 22.02 30.43 -13.58
CA TYR A 637 22.08 28.97 -13.42
C TYR A 637 23.51 28.36 -13.51
N LYS A 638 24.55 29.18 -13.76
CA LYS A 638 25.95 28.72 -13.64
C LYS A 638 26.42 28.66 -12.19
N ASP A 639 25.73 29.36 -11.29
CA ASP A 639 25.94 29.22 -9.85
C ASP A 639 25.04 28.09 -9.36
N GLU A 640 25.67 27.02 -8.88
CA GLU A 640 24.95 25.83 -8.43
C GLU A 640 24.01 26.09 -7.25
N ILE A 641 24.36 27.00 -6.35
CA ILE A 641 23.50 27.36 -5.19
C ILE A 641 22.25 28.11 -5.68
N VAL A 642 22.37 28.96 -6.71
CA VAL A 642 21.21 29.59 -7.35
C VAL A 642 20.29 28.54 -7.92
N SER A 643 20.82 27.58 -8.70
CA SER A 643 20.03 26.50 -9.29
C SER A 643 19.31 25.68 -8.22
N CYS A 644 20.00 25.28 -7.16
CA CYS A 644 19.39 24.54 -6.05
C CYS A 644 18.26 25.32 -5.36
N PHE A 645 18.39 26.63 -5.19
CA PHE A 645 17.31 27.42 -4.60
C PHE A 645 16.10 27.58 -5.52
N GLU A 646 16.29 27.67 -6.83
CA GLU A 646 15.18 27.67 -7.78
C GLU A 646 14.48 26.30 -7.84
N ASP A 647 15.22 25.19 -7.77
CA ASP A 647 14.65 23.85 -7.68
C ASP A 647 13.78 23.72 -6.42
N ILE A 648 14.30 24.17 -5.26
CA ILE A 648 13.53 24.21 -4.01
C ILE A 648 12.27 25.07 -4.18
N ALA A 649 12.37 26.24 -4.82
CA ALA A 649 11.23 27.13 -5.03
C ALA A 649 10.13 26.44 -5.86
N GLU A 650 10.52 25.68 -6.88
CA GLU A 650 9.60 24.91 -7.71
C GLU A 650 8.89 23.81 -6.91
N TYR A 651 9.62 23.05 -6.09
CA TYR A 651 9.01 22.02 -5.23
C TYR A 651 8.05 22.62 -4.19
N LEU A 652 8.44 23.73 -3.57
CA LEU A 652 7.58 24.42 -2.60
C LEU A 652 6.33 25.00 -3.28
N LEU A 653 6.47 25.58 -4.47
CA LEU A 653 5.33 26.05 -5.26
C LEU A 653 4.40 24.91 -5.65
N MET A 654 4.95 23.78 -6.08
CA MET A 654 4.17 22.59 -6.42
C MET A 654 3.31 22.16 -5.23
N GLU A 655 3.91 22.05 -4.04
CA GLU A 655 3.19 21.65 -2.83
C GLU A 655 2.13 22.68 -2.39
N LEU A 656 2.46 23.97 -2.45
CA LEU A 656 1.51 25.05 -2.15
C LEU A 656 0.29 25.00 -3.08
N LYS A 657 0.50 24.63 -4.35
CA LYS A 657 -0.58 24.45 -5.32
C LYS A 657 -1.39 23.20 -4.99
N MET A 658 -0.72 22.08 -4.73
CA MET A 658 -1.36 20.81 -4.37
C MET A 658 -2.32 20.91 -3.21
N GLN A 659 -1.91 21.60 -2.16
CA GLN A 659 -2.73 21.82 -0.97
C GLN A 659 -3.80 22.92 -1.18
N GLY A 660 -3.95 23.44 -2.40
CA GLY A 660 -4.92 24.50 -2.73
C GLY A 660 -4.62 25.84 -2.05
N VAL A 661 -3.38 26.06 -1.62
CA VAL A 661 -2.98 27.24 -0.85
C VAL A 661 -2.85 28.46 -1.76
N VAL A 662 -2.30 28.29 -2.96
CA VAL A 662 -1.98 29.39 -3.87
C VAL A 662 -2.28 29.00 -5.33
N LYS A 663 -2.35 30.01 -6.20
CA LYS A 663 -2.52 29.85 -7.65
C LYS A 663 -1.42 30.57 -8.43
N GLY A 664 -0.95 29.99 -9.52
CA GLY A 664 0.07 30.60 -10.40
C GLY A 664 1.19 29.65 -10.86
N THR A 665 2.11 30.19 -11.65
CA THR A 665 3.26 29.47 -12.23
C THR A 665 4.60 30.18 -12.02
N ASP A 666 4.59 31.39 -11.45
CA ASP A 666 5.81 32.14 -11.16
C ASP A 666 6.60 31.42 -10.07
N THR A 667 7.84 31.01 -10.32
CA THR A 667 8.68 30.34 -9.33
C THR A 667 9.18 31.30 -8.25
N PHE A 668 8.97 32.61 -8.40
CA PHE A 668 9.31 33.61 -7.39
C PHE A 668 8.29 33.64 -6.25
N LEU A 669 8.66 33.07 -5.09
CA LEU A 669 7.70 32.78 -4.02
C LEU A 669 7.12 34.02 -3.32
N ASP A 670 7.71 35.20 -3.52
CA ASP A 670 7.22 36.45 -2.92
C ASP A 670 5.84 36.85 -3.48
N VAL A 671 5.52 36.47 -4.72
CA VAL A 671 4.22 36.73 -5.33
C VAL A 671 3.11 36.09 -4.49
N TYR A 672 3.35 34.86 -4.02
CA TYR A 672 2.39 34.10 -3.22
C TYR A 672 2.35 34.56 -1.77
N ALA A 673 3.48 34.99 -1.21
CA ALA A 673 3.50 35.63 0.10
C ALA A 673 2.56 36.85 0.13
N GLN A 674 2.62 37.69 -0.90
CA GLN A 674 1.75 38.87 -1.03
C GLN A 674 0.28 38.48 -1.24
N ASP A 675 0.00 37.45 -2.05
CA ASP A 675 -1.37 36.94 -2.24
C ASP A 675 -1.99 36.46 -0.92
N LEU A 676 -1.26 35.66 -0.14
CA LEU A 676 -1.72 35.15 1.15
C LEU A 676 -2.05 36.28 2.13
N VAL A 677 -1.21 37.32 2.22
CA VAL A 677 -1.48 38.49 3.06
C VAL A 677 -2.75 39.21 2.60
N GLN A 678 -2.92 39.42 1.29
CA GLN A 678 -4.11 40.09 0.74
C GLN A 678 -5.39 39.30 1.00
N ARG A 679 -5.33 37.96 0.92
CA ARG A 679 -6.48 37.09 1.21
C ARG A 679 -6.85 37.12 2.67
N VAL A 680 -5.87 37.09 3.57
CA VAL A 680 -6.08 37.28 5.00
C VAL A 680 -6.75 38.62 5.31
N ASP A 681 -6.30 39.72 4.67
CA ASP A 681 -6.89 41.05 4.85
C ASP A 681 -8.35 41.13 4.36
N ARG A 682 -8.72 40.32 3.36
CA ARG A 682 -10.09 40.21 2.83
C ARG A 682 -10.96 39.21 3.58
N GLY A 683 -10.40 38.42 4.50
CA GLY A 683 -11.10 37.34 5.19
C GLY A 683 -11.37 36.12 4.31
N ASP A 684 -10.58 35.92 3.25
CA ASP A 684 -10.67 34.78 2.34
C ASP A 684 -9.71 33.67 2.79
N PHE A 685 -10.27 32.60 3.36
CA PHE A 685 -9.51 31.47 3.91
C PHE A 685 -9.83 30.15 3.21
N GLY A 686 -10.65 30.17 2.15
CA GLY A 686 -10.99 28.97 1.39
C GLY A 686 -9.80 28.48 0.59
N ALA A 687 -9.77 27.18 0.27
CA ALA A 687 -8.85 26.66 -0.74
C ALA A 687 -9.08 27.41 -2.06
N VAL A 688 -8.00 27.79 -2.73
CA VAL A 688 -8.09 28.44 -4.03
C VAL A 688 -8.44 27.36 -5.04
N GLU A 689 -9.68 27.37 -5.54
CA GLU A 689 -10.04 26.59 -6.72
C GLU A 689 -9.29 27.17 -7.92
N ASP A 690 -8.11 26.62 -8.19
CA ASP A 690 -7.28 27.10 -9.27
C ASP A 690 -7.75 26.47 -10.59
N ALA A 691 -8.77 27.08 -11.20
CA ALA A 691 -9.12 26.81 -12.59
C ALA A 691 -7.97 27.15 -13.57
N GLU A 692 -6.95 27.88 -13.10
CA GLU A 692 -5.74 28.25 -13.83
C GLU A 692 -4.57 27.30 -13.51
N MET A 693 -4.57 26.56 -12.39
CA MET A 693 -3.73 25.38 -12.16
C MET A 693 -4.14 24.37 -13.21
N GLU A 694 -5.45 24.16 -13.35
CA GLU A 694 -6.04 23.33 -14.40
C GLU A 694 -5.73 23.82 -15.82
N ALA A 695 -5.70 25.14 -16.05
CA ALA A 695 -5.41 25.72 -17.37
C ALA A 695 -3.91 25.73 -17.70
N ASN A 696 -3.04 25.95 -16.71
CA ASN A 696 -1.58 25.88 -16.83
C ASN A 696 -1.10 24.42 -16.86
N TYR A 697 -1.78 23.50 -16.17
CA TYR A 697 -1.60 22.06 -16.33
C TYR A 697 -2.11 21.64 -17.70
N ARG A 698 -3.20 22.22 -18.22
CA ARG A 698 -3.65 22.01 -19.61
C ARG A 698 -2.74 22.66 -20.64
N GLU A 699 -2.11 23.80 -20.36
CA GLU A 699 -1.14 24.44 -21.25
C GLU A 699 0.17 23.65 -21.24
N TYR A 700 0.62 23.19 -20.08
CA TYR A 700 1.68 22.19 -19.90
C TYR A 700 1.34 20.85 -20.60
N VAL A 701 0.10 20.35 -20.47
CA VAL A 701 -0.43 19.14 -21.14
C VAL A 701 -0.64 19.36 -22.65
N ASN A 702 -0.88 20.59 -23.10
CA ASN A 702 -0.96 20.94 -24.51
C ASN A 702 0.45 21.07 -25.12
N ASP A 703 1.41 21.66 -24.40
CA ASP A 703 2.82 21.70 -24.75
C ASP A 703 3.43 20.28 -24.76
N LEU A 704 2.99 19.42 -23.84
CA LEU A 704 3.23 17.97 -23.80
C LEU A 704 2.67 17.23 -25.01
N LYS A 705 1.39 17.45 -25.36
CA LYS A 705 0.75 16.87 -26.55
C LYS A 705 1.42 17.36 -27.84
N GLN A 706 1.96 18.57 -27.84
CA GLN A 706 2.67 19.16 -28.97
C GLN A 706 4.12 18.63 -29.07
N ALA A 707 4.85 18.50 -27.95
CA ALA A 707 6.19 17.91 -27.89
C ALA A 707 6.18 16.39 -28.18
N ALA A 708 5.21 15.65 -27.65
CA ALA A 708 5.00 14.22 -27.94
C ALA A 708 4.58 13.95 -29.40
N LYS A 709 3.92 14.92 -30.05
CA LYS A 709 3.65 14.86 -31.49
C LYS A 709 4.88 15.08 -32.36
N GLU A 710 5.84 15.88 -31.90
CA GLU A 710 6.94 16.37 -32.74
C GLU A 710 8.30 15.68 -32.49
N LYS A 711 8.49 14.92 -31.39
CA LYS A 711 9.83 14.39 -31.02
C LYS A 711 9.91 13.00 -30.34
N THR A 712 8.95 12.09 -30.51
CA THR A 712 9.15 10.73 -29.93
C THR A 712 10.13 9.91 -30.76
N THR A 713 11.18 9.41 -30.12
CA THR A 713 12.17 8.49 -30.70
C THR A 713 12.04 7.08 -30.11
N GLU A 714 12.75 6.10 -30.67
CA GLU A 714 12.85 4.72 -30.15
C GLU A 714 13.77 4.59 -28.92
N LYS A 715 14.43 5.67 -28.50
CA LYS A 715 15.49 5.62 -27.48
C LYS A 715 14.95 5.88 -26.07
N SER A 716 15.62 5.31 -25.08
CA SER A 716 15.36 5.62 -23.67
C SER A 716 15.61 7.10 -23.38
N LYS A 717 14.92 7.66 -22.38
CA LYS A 717 15.27 8.97 -21.81
C LYS A 717 16.76 9.02 -21.45
N TYR A 718 17.32 7.95 -20.90
CA TYR A 718 18.71 7.88 -20.47
C TYR A 718 19.69 7.89 -21.64
N ASP A 719 19.37 7.20 -22.75
CA ASP A 719 20.19 7.21 -23.98
C ASP A 719 20.23 8.61 -24.60
N LEU A 720 19.10 9.31 -24.56
CA LEU A 720 18.97 10.67 -25.09
C LEU A 720 19.69 11.69 -24.20
N GLU A 721 19.60 11.53 -22.87
CA GLU A 721 20.37 12.33 -21.91
C GLU A 721 21.88 12.13 -22.08
N GLU A 722 22.34 10.89 -22.31
CA GLU A 722 23.74 10.59 -22.57
C GLU A 722 24.23 11.21 -23.89
N GLU A 723 23.45 11.08 -24.98
CA GLU A 723 23.76 11.71 -26.28
C GLU A 723 23.76 13.24 -26.22
N MET A 724 22.95 13.83 -25.35
CA MET A 724 22.89 15.27 -25.11
C MET A 724 23.93 15.77 -24.09
N GLY A 725 24.73 14.88 -23.49
CA GLY A 725 25.74 15.22 -22.49
C GLY A 725 25.17 15.63 -21.13
N LEU A 726 23.97 15.16 -20.80
CA LEU A 726 23.21 15.43 -19.58
C LEU A 726 23.25 14.28 -18.56
N ALA A 727 24.04 13.23 -18.82
CA ALA A 727 24.16 12.07 -17.93
C ALA A 727 24.57 12.49 -16.51
N ARG A 728 23.64 12.33 -15.56
CA ARG A 728 23.87 12.60 -14.14
C ARG A 728 24.72 11.48 -13.54
N GLU A 729 25.92 11.79 -13.06
CA GLU A 729 26.64 10.90 -12.15
C GLU A 729 25.97 10.99 -10.76
N TRP A 730 25.16 9.99 -10.42
CA TRP A 730 24.54 9.92 -9.10
C TRP A 730 25.60 9.54 -8.06
N SER A 731 25.88 10.46 -7.13
CA SER A 731 26.84 10.26 -6.06
C SER A 731 26.33 9.27 -5.02
N ASN A 732 27.06 8.17 -4.83
CA ASN A 732 26.88 7.21 -3.74
C ASN A 732 27.25 7.84 -2.39
N GLU A 733 26.30 8.38 -1.63
CA GLU A 733 26.52 8.62 -0.20
C GLU A 733 25.20 8.53 0.61
N THR A 734 25.11 7.44 1.39
CA THR A 734 23.96 6.84 2.13
C THR A 734 22.78 6.35 1.29
N PRO A 735 22.45 5.04 1.34
CA PRO A 735 21.75 4.40 0.25
C PRO A 735 20.25 4.57 0.44
N PHE A 736 19.60 5.36 -0.42
CA PHE A 736 18.25 5.00 -0.80
C PHE A 736 18.36 3.60 -1.40
N ASP A 737 18.02 2.59 -0.61
CA ASP A 737 18.06 1.22 -1.08
C ASP A 737 16.88 1.05 -2.04
N ARG A 738 17.16 1.38 -3.30
CA ARG A 738 16.21 1.32 -4.39
C ARG A 738 15.65 -0.09 -4.55
N GLU A 739 16.48 -1.10 -4.34
CA GLU A 739 16.05 -2.51 -4.41
C GLU A 739 15.13 -2.86 -3.24
N GLU A 740 15.46 -2.46 -2.01
CA GLU A 740 14.61 -2.66 -0.83
C GLU A 740 13.29 -1.89 -0.94
N THR A 741 13.32 -0.65 -1.43
CA THR A 741 12.11 0.18 -1.61
C THR A 741 11.21 -0.42 -2.68
N ILE A 742 11.76 -0.83 -3.82
CA ILE A 742 11.00 -1.53 -4.87
C ILE A 742 10.41 -2.84 -4.32
N ALA A 743 11.18 -3.62 -3.57
CA ALA A 743 10.70 -4.84 -2.94
C ALA A 743 9.55 -4.57 -1.95
N ALA A 744 9.65 -3.52 -1.15
CA ALA A 744 8.61 -3.11 -0.20
C ALA A 744 7.32 -2.65 -0.90
N ILE A 745 7.43 -1.92 -2.02
CA ILE A 745 6.26 -1.54 -2.83
C ILE A 745 5.59 -2.79 -3.41
N ILE A 746 6.38 -3.71 -3.97
CA ILE A 746 5.86 -4.95 -4.56
C ILE A 746 5.16 -5.80 -3.49
N ASP A 747 5.76 -5.96 -2.31
CA ASP A 747 5.16 -6.70 -1.18
C ASP A 747 3.86 -6.03 -0.68
N ALA A 748 3.84 -4.70 -0.59
CA ALA A 748 2.64 -3.97 -0.20
C ALA A 748 1.51 -4.09 -1.23
N GLU A 749 1.82 -3.90 -2.52
CA GLU A 749 0.85 -4.08 -3.60
C GLU A 749 0.35 -5.53 -3.66
N TRP A 750 1.21 -6.51 -3.42
CA TRP A 750 0.81 -7.92 -3.37
C TRP A 750 -0.18 -8.22 -2.26
N LYS A 751 0.05 -7.67 -1.06
CA LYS A 751 -0.86 -7.78 0.08
C LYS A 751 -2.20 -7.06 -0.18
N LEU A 752 -2.16 -5.91 -0.86
CA LEU A 752 -3.35 -5.10 -1.14
C LEU A 752 -4.22 -5.69 -2.25
N PHE A 753 -3.60 -6.12 -3.35
CA PHE A 753 -4.34 -6.60 -4.52
C PHE A 753 -3.56 -7.62 -5.37
N GLY A 754 -2.23 -7.67 -5.34
CA GLY A 754 -1.46 -8.54 -6.23
C GLY A 754 -1.72 -10.03 -5.99
N SER A 755 -1.94 -10.47 -4.75
CA SER A 755 -2.38 -11.84 -4.46
C SER A 755 -3.79 -12.16 -4.96
N THR A 756 -4.59 -11.13 -5.24
CA THR A 756 -5.96 -11.25 -5.79
C THR A 756 -5.97 -11.15 -7.32
N ILE A 757 -5.10 -10.32 -7.91
CA ILE A 757 -4.97 -10.11 -9.38
C ILE A 757 -4.02 -11.14 -10.01
N TYR A 758 -3.06 -11.67 -9.26
CA TYR A 758 -2.12 -12.69 -9.71
C TYR A 758 -2.07 -13.85 -8.71
N PRO A 759 -3.17 -14.62 -8.53
CA PRO A 759 -3.20 -15.72 -7.58
C PRO A 759 -2.05 -16.69 -7.84
N ASP A 760 -1.21 -16.89 -6.83
CA ASP A 760 -0.02 -17.75 -6.87
C ASP A 760 1.09 -17.38 -7.89
N ASP A 761 0.94 -16.30 -8.69
CA ASP A 761 1.92 -15.86 -9.71
C ASP A 761 2.82 -14.71 -9.23
N TRP A 762 3.42 -14.88 -8.06
CA TRP A 762 4.28 -13.85 -7.45
C TRP A 762 5.38 -13.39 -8.39
N ASN A 763 5.97 -14.29 -9.17
CA ASN A 763 7.14 -13.96 -9.98
C ASN A 763 6.80 -13.20 -11.26
N THR A 764 5.67 -13.48 -11.90
CA THR A 764 5.14 -12.61 -12.95
C THR A 764 4.84 -11.23 -12.40
N PHE A 765 4.09 -11.18 -11.29
CA PHE A 765 3.74 -9.93 -10.63
C PHE A 765 5.01 -9.16 -10.24
N PHE A 766 6.00 -9.85 -9.70
CA PHE A 766 7.30 -9.30 -9.31
C PHE A 766 8.05 -8.76 -10.52
N ILE A 767 8.21 -9.51 -11.62
CA ILE A 767 8.93 -9.03 -12.81
C ILE A 767 8.19 -7.83 -13.44
N MET A 768 6.87 -7.87 -13.50
CA MET A 768 6.04 -6.79 -14.03
C MET A 768 6.14 -5.51 -13.20
N ARG A 769 5.95 -5.62 -11.88
CA ARG A 769 6.03 -4.48 -10.98
C ARG A 769 7.47 -3.98 -10.84
N LYS A 770 8.45 -4.88 -10.76
CA LYS A 770 9.88 -4.52 -10.71
C LYS A 770 10.32 -3.80 -11.97
N SER A 771 9.98 -4.28 -13.17
CA SER A 771 10.34 -3.58 -14.43
C SER A 771 9.73 -2.17 -14.52
N ARG A 772 8.50 -1.99 -14.04
CA ARG A 772 7.86 -0.66 -13.95
C ARG A 772 8.61 0.26 -12.98
N TYR A 773 8.87 -0.20 -11.77
CA TYR A 773 9.50 0.61 -10.72
C TYR A 773 10.99 0.86 -10.95
N LEU A 774 11.66 -0.02 -11.68
CA LEU A 774 13.03 0.23 -12.15
C LEU A 774 13.12 1.42 -13.11
N ALA A 775 12.05 1.77 -13.81
CA ALA A 775 12.01 2.97 -14.66
C ALA A 775 11.73 4.27 -13.87
N TRP A 776 11.19 4.19 -12.65
CA TRP A 776 10.73 5.36 -11.89
C TRP A 776 11.87 6.12 -11.18
N THR A 777 11.69 7.40 -10.90
CA THR A 777 12.62 8.16 -10.05
C THR A 777 12.51 7.73 -8.57
N ASN A 778 13.56 7.96 -7.78
CA ASN A 778 13.55 7.62 -6.35
C ASN A 778 12.41 8.35 -5.59
N ASP A 779 12.15 9.62 -5.94
CA ASP A 779 11.06 10.42 -5.36
C ASP A 779 9.68 9.79 -5.61
N LEU A 780 9.46 9.29 -6.84
CA LEU A 780 8.20 8.67 -7.23
C LEU A 780 8.00 7.32 -6.50
N LEU A 781 9.07 6.54 -6.33
CA LEU A 781 9.06 5.30 -5.54
C LEU A 781 8.77 5.56 -4.06
N ALA A 782 9.43 6.55 -3.45
CA ALA A 782 9.22 6.90 -2.05
C ALA A 782 7.79 7.38 -1.79
N SER A 783 7.25 8.24 -2.66
CA SER A 783 5.86 8.73 -2.58
C SER A 783 4.85 7.59 -2.75
N TYR A 784 5.06 6.69 -3.73
CA TYR A 784 4.13 5.59 -3.94
C TYR A 784 4.16 4.54 -2.83
N LEU A 785 5.33 4.30 -2.21
CA LEU A 785 5.41 3.45 -1.02
C LEU A 785 4.61 4.03 0.17
N GLN A 786 4.55 5.36 0.32
CA GLN A 786 3.70 6.01 1.32
C GLN A 786 2.21 5.80 0.99
N ASP A 787 1.80 5.93 -0.27
CA ASP A 787 0.42 5.63 -0.70
C ASP A 787 0.03 4.19 -0.36
N CYS A 788 0.91 3.22 -0.64
CA CYS A 788 0.70 1.81 -0.29
C CYS A 788 0.58 1.58 1.23
N LYS A 789 1.40 2.26 2.05
CA LYS A 789 1.38 2.14 3.52
C LYS A 789 0.15 2.78 4.16
N ALA A 790 -0.36 3.87 3.58
CA ALA A 790 -1.52 4.59 4.08
C ALA A 790 -2.85 3.82 3.92
N GLY A 791 -2.84 2.64 3.27
CA GLY A 791 -4.04 1.82 3.07
C GLY A 791 -5.08 2.44 2.13
N ASN A 792 -4.76 3.56 1.47
CA ASN A 792 -5.61 4.27 0.53
C ASN A 792 -5.71 3.53 -0.80
N SER A 793 -6.24 2.30 -0.77
CA SER A 793 -6.82 1.69 -1.96
C SER A 793 -8.32 1.99 -1.96
N LEU A 794 -8.71 2.84 -2.91
CA LEU A 794 -10.00 2.88 -3.63
C LEU A 794 -11.02 4.01 -3.44
N GLN A 795 -10.85 5.03 -2.58
CA GLN A 795 -11.71 6.23 -2.67
C GLN A 795 -11.00 7.53 -2.28
N VAL A 796 -10.19 8.08 -3.20
CA VAL A 796 -9.87 9.51 -3.19
C VAL A 796 -11.04 10.24 -3.86
N GLU A 797 -11.56 11.30 -3.23
CA GLU A 797 -12.58 12.15 -3.84
C GLU A 797 -11.93 12.92 -5.01
N ARG A 798 -12.24 12.50 -6.25
CA ARG A 798 -11.60 13.03 -7.46
C ARG A 798 -12.47 14.12 -8.07
N SER A 799 -11.89 15.30 -8.29
CA SER A 799 -12.55 16.36 -9.05
C SER A 799 -12.73 15.93 -10.52
N GLU A 800 -13.79 16.39 -11.19
CA GLU A 800 -14.01 16.17 -12.65
C GLU A 800 -12.79 16.58 -13.50
N LYS A 801 -12.02 17.52 -12.94
CA LYS A 801 -10.78 18.10 -13.46
C LYS A 801 -9.59 17.13 -13.41
N ARG A 802 -9.32 16.52 -12.23
CA ARG A 802 -8.32 15.45 -12.06
C ARG A 802 -8.57 14.29 -13.01
N ILE A 803 -9.83 13.87 -13.17
CA ILE A 803 -10.22 12.81 -14.11
C ILE A 803 -9.79 13.19 -15.54
N GLY A 804 -9.97 14.44 -15.96
CA GLY A 804 -9.51 14.91 -17.28
C GLY A 804 -7.99 14.85 -17.49
N ILE A 805 -7.18 15.08 -16.45
CA ILE A 805 -5.71 14.96 -16.52
C ILE A 805 -5.29 13.49 -16.50
N GLU A 806 -5.97 12.64 -15.73
CA GLU A 806 -5.80 11.18 -15.77
C GLU A 806 -5.97 10.67 -17.21
N GLU A 807 -7.03 11.10 -17.91
CA GLU A 807 -7.26 10.75 -19.32
C GLU A 807 -6.11 11.18 -20.25
N ASP A 808 -5.56 12.37 -20.05
CA ASP A 808 -4.49 12.89 -20.88
C ASP A 808 -3.16 12.13 -20.67
N LEU A 809 -2.86 11.75 -19.43
CA LEU A 809 -1.69 10.90 -19.11
C LEU A 809 -1.86 9.47 -19.63
N VAL A 810 -3.08 8.92 -19.57
CA VAL A 810 -3.40 7.63 -20.20
C VAL A 810 -3.18 7.70 -21.71
N GLN A 811 -3.64 8.76 -22.37
CA GLN A 811 -3.48 8.92 -23.82
C GLN A 811 -2.01 9.01 -24.24
N ILE A 812 -1.16 9.74 -23.51
CA ILE A 812 0.28 9.82 -23.79
C ILE A 812 0.93 8.43 -23.73
N GLN A 813 0.58 7.64 -22.73
CA GLN A 813 1.11 6.28 -22.58
C GLN A 813 0.59 5.32 -23.64
N LEU A 814 -0.67 5.49 -24.09
CA LEU A 814 -1.20 4.74 -25.24
C LEU A 814 -0.50 5.09 -26.55
N ASP A 815 -0.16 6.36 -26.77
CA ASP A 815 0.57 6.80 -27.96
C ASP A 815 2.01 6.23 -27.97
N TRP A 816 2.67 6.21 -26.80
CA TRP A 816 3.98 5.57 -26.62
C TRP A 816 3.94 4.06 -26.83
N LEU A 817 2.89 3.42 -26.32
CA LEU A 817 2.65 2.00 -26.56
C LEU A 817 2.46 1.71 -28.05
N GLN A 818 1.65 2.50 -28.75
CA GLN A 818 1.42 2.33 -30.18
C GLN A 818 2.73 2.41 -30.97
N LYS A 819 3.58 3.40 -30.66
CA LYS A 819 4.91 3.53 -31.26
C LYS A 819 5.82 2.35 -30.92
N PHE A 820 5.80 1.87 -29.68
CA PHE A 820 6.57 0.68 -29.29
C PHE A 820 6.13 -0.55 -30.08
N ILE A 821 4.83 -0.76 -30.26
CA ILE A 821 4.27 -1.89 -31.02
C ILE A 821 4.70 -1.84 -32.49
N GLU A 822 4.75 -0.65 -33.09
CA GLU A 822 5.19 -0.45 -34.47
C GLU A 822 6.67 -0.81 -34.67
N ASN A 823 7.51 -0.50 -33.68
CA ASN A 823 8.96 -0.64 -33.78
C ASN A 823 9.47 -2.01 -33.31
N TYR A 824 8.79 -2.64 -32.36
CA TYR A 824 9.18 -3.92 -31.74
C TYR A 824 8.00 -4.91 -31.71
N PRO A 825 7.52 -5.39 -32.87
CA PRO A 825 6.29 -6.17 -32.98
C PRO A 825 6.32 -7.55 -32.31
N LYS A 826 7.49 -8.17 -32.08
CA LYS A 826 7.57 -9.45 -31.36
C LYS A 826 7.52 -9.24 -29.84
N MET A 827 8.24 -8.24 -29.33
CA MET A 827 8.20 -7.80 -27.94
C MET A 827 6.85 -7.19 -27.56
N ALA A 828 6.12 -6.62 -28.51
CA ALA A 828 4.75 -6.14 -28.32
C ALA A 828 3.81 -7.21 -27.75
N GLY A 829 4.05 -8.50 -28.04
CA GLY A 829 3.32 -9.62 -27.44
C GLY A 829 3.41 -9.67 -25.92
N TYR A 830 4.55 -9.24 -25.36
CA TYR A 830 4.80 -9.16 -23.92
C TYR A 830 4.25 -7.87 -23.28
N VAL A 831 4.00 -6.81 -24.06
CA VAL A 831 3.40 -5.59 -23.48
C VAL A 831 1.95 -5.82 -23.04
N ARG A 832 1.23 -6.71 -23.75
CA ARG A 832 -0.09 -7.18 -23.31
C ARG A 832 -0.02 -7.82 -21.93
N PHE A 833 1.09 -8.47 -21.59
CA PHE A 833 1.27 -9.06 -20.27
C PHE A 833 1.40 -8.02 -19.15
N ILE A 834 2.06 -6.88 -19.40
CA ILE A 834 2.27 -5.82 -18.40
C ILE A 834 0.95 -5.14 -17.98
N TYR A 835 0.03 -4.99 -18.94
CA TYR A 835 -1.11 -4.09 -18.79
C TYR A 835 -2.48 -4.78 -18.95
N THR A 836 -2.53 -6.03 -19.39
CA THR A 836 -3.80 -6.76 -19.59
C THR A 836 -3.83 -8.14 -18.94
N ASN A 837 -3.05 -8.38 -17.88
CA ASN A 837 -3.21 -9.65 -17.18
C ASN A 837 -4.49 -9.61 -16.33
N ASP A 838 -5.42 -10.50 -16.72
CA ASP A 838 -6.74 -10.77 -16.17
C ASP A 838 -7.95 -10.08 -16.86
N ALA A 839 -8.54 -10.84 -17.79
CA ALA A 839 -9.98 -11.02 -18.01
C ALA A 839 -10.83 -9.96 -18.68
N GLN A 840 -10.77 -8.70 -18.24
CA GLN A 840 -11.76 -7.69 -18.63
C GLN A 840 -11.20 -6.28 -18.73
N GLU A 841 -9.91 -6.12 -18.44
CA GLU A 841 -9.28 -4.82 -18.39
C GLU A 841 -8.41 -4.56 -19.63
N THR A 842 -8.76 -3.51 -20.38
CA THR A 842 -7.91 -2.96 -21.43
C THR A 842 -6.69 -2.27 -20.82
N ILE A 843 -5.60 -2.14 -21.59
CA ILE A 843 -4.40 -1.37 -21.18
C ILE A 843 -4.80 0.03 -20.72
N GLU A 844 -5.74 0.64 -21.45
CA GLU A 844 -6.30 1.94 -21.14
C GLU A 844 -7.00 1.96 -19.76
N SER A 845 -7.85 0.97 -19.46
CA SER A 845 -8.52 0.89 -18.15
C SER A 845 -7.56 0.56 -17.00
N ALA A 846 -6.52 -0.26 -17.25
CA ALA A 846 -5.49 -0.57 -16.27
C ALA A 846 -4.65 0.67 -15.92
N LEU A 847 -4.20 1.41 -16.95
CA LEU A 847 -3.53 2.69 -16.76
C LEU A 847 -4.43 3.68 -16.01
N ARG A 848 -5.71 3.78 -16.40
CA ARG A 848 -6.67 4.67 -15.76
C ARG A 848 -6.88 4.32 -14.28
N ARG A 849 -7.00 3.04 -13.95
CA ARG A 849 -7.13 2.58 -12.56
C ARG A 849 -5.86 2.85 -11.75
N ASP A 850 -4.70 2.48 -12.30
CA ASP A 850 -3.41 2.63 -11.62
C ASP A 850 -3.10 4.12 -11.34
N ILE A 851 -3.33 5.00 -12.32
CA ILE A 851 -3.15 6.45 -12.14
C ILE A 851 -4.20 7.03 -11.18
N ALA A 852 -5.45 6.56 -11.23
CA ALA A 852 -6.50 6.98 -10.30
C ALA A 852 -6.24 6.55 -8.85
N ALA A 853 -5.43 5.51 -8.62
CA ALA A 853 -5.06 5.02 -7.30
C ALA A 853 -3.94 5.85 -6.65
N TYR A 854 -3.24 6.70 -7.40
CA TYR A 854 -2.18 7.54 -6.84
C TYR A 854 -2.74 8.58 -5.88
N GLY A 855 -2.09 8.72 -4.72
CA GLY A 855 -2.29 9.89 -3.86
C GLY A 855 -1.90 11.17 -4.63
N ASP A 856 -2.41 12.33 -4.21
CA ASP A 856 -2.20 13.57 -4.97
C ASP A 856 -0.71 13.85 -5.25
N ARG A 857 0.16 13.56 -4.27
CA ARG A 857 1.63 13.67 -4.40
C ARG A 857 2.20 12.73 -5.46
N THR A 858 1.84 11.46 -5.41
CA THR A 858 2.30 10.48 -6.40
C THR A 858 1.74 10.79 -7.79
N PHE A 859 0.49 11.24 -7.90
CA PHE A 859 -0.13 11.61 -9.17
C PHE A 859 0.63 12.75 -9.86
N ILE A 860 1.05 13.77 -9.09
CA ILE A 860 1.79 14.92 -9.63
C ILE A 860 3.23 14.57 -9.97
N LEU A 861 3.92 13.81 -9.11
CA LEU A 861 5.26 13.30 -9.41
C LEU A 861 5.25 12.40 -10.67
N PHE A 862 4.22 11.56 -10.83
CA PHE A 862 4.03 10.71 -12.00
C PHE A 862 3.78 11.56 -13.26
N GLY A 863 2.94 12.59 -13.16
CA GLY A 863 2.71 13.54 -14.25
C GLY A 863 3.98 14.27 -14.71
N LYS A 864 4.79 14.77 -13.76
CA LYS A 864 6.10 15.39 -14.06
C LYS A 864 7.07 14.39 -14.69
N PHE A 865 7.14 13.18 -14.16
CA PHE A 865 7.99 12.10 -14.68
C PHE A 865 7.67 11.74 -16.14
N VAL A 866 6.38 11.54 -16.45
CA VAL A 866 5.91 11.30 -17.84
C VAL A 866 6.27 12.49 -18.74
N THR A 867 6.20 13.71 -18.21
CA THR A 867 6.54 14.91 -18.98
C THR A 867 8.01 15.03 -19.31
N ASP A 868 8.88 14.78 -18.34
CA ASP A 868 10.32 14.85 -18.56
C ASP A 868 10.76 13.83 -19.63
N ILE A 869 10.16 12.63 -19.63
CA ILE A 869 10.41 11.61 -20.67
C ILE A 869 9.91 12.12 -22.03
N ALA A 870 8.72 12.70 -22.10
CA ALA A 870 8.17 13.21 -23.35
C ALA A 870 8.99 14.37 -23.93
N GLN A 871 9.45 15.31 -23.09
CA GLN A 871 10.28 16.45 -23.50
C GLN A 871 11.67 16.03 -23.96
N ALA A 872 12.24 15.00 -23.33
CA ALA A 872 13.49 14.38 -23.77
C ALA A 872 13.35 13.63 -25.11
N GLY A 873 12.11 13.37 -25.56
CA GLY A 873 11.83 12.57 -26.76
C GLY A 873 11.88 11.07 -26.51
N GLY A 874 11.82 10.65 -25.24
CA GLY A 874 11.82 9.25 -24.82
C GLY A 874 10.44 8.61 -24.86
N ASN A 875 10.42 7.33 -24.47
CA ASN A 875 9.22 6.49 -24.43
C ASN A 875 9.24 5.63 -23.16
N LEU A 876 8.36 5.93 -22.20
CA LEU A 876 8.31 5.18 -20.92
C LEU A 876 7.96 3.70 -21.14
N THR A 877 7.12 3.37 -22.13
CA THR A 877 6.82 1.97 -22.46
C THR A 877 8.08 1.23 -22.88
N TYR A 878 8.95 1.86 -23.68
CA TYR A 878 10.24 1.29 -24.07
C TYR A 878 11.13 1.03 -22.84
N ASP A 879 11.25 1.99 -21.92
CA ASP A 879 12.08 1.84 -20.71
C ASP A 879 11.62 0.65 -19.85
N ILE A 880 10.32 0.52 -19.62
CA ILE A 880 9.74 -0.59 -18.86
C ILE A 880 10.01 -1.92 -19.58
N MET A 881 9.81 -1.97 -20.90
CA MET A 881 10.05 -3.18 -21.69
C MET A 881 11.52 -3.57 -21.75
N ASN A 882 12.44 -2.60 -21.69
CA ASN A 882 13.87 -2.84 -21.65
C ASN A 882 14.29 -3.50 -20.33
N TYR A 883 13.82 -2.97 -19.19
CA TYR A 883 14.05 -3.60 -17.90
C TYR A 883 13.42 -5.00 -17.83
N MET A 884 12.23 -5.16 -18.41
CA MET A 884 11.59 -6.46 -18.49
C MET A 884 12.42 -7.47 -19.31
N ALA A 885 12.91 -7.09 -20.49
CA ALA A 885 13.78 -7.93 -21.30
C ALA A 885 15.02 -8.39 -20.50
N CYS A 886 15.65 -7.46 -19.79
CA CYS A 886 16.80 -7.77 -18.92
C CYS A 886 16.44 -8.71 -17.76
N LEU A 887 15.29 -8.53 -17.11
CA LEU A 887 14.81 -9.43 -16.04
C LEU A 887 14.48 -10.83 -16.56
N TYR A 888 14.11 -10.97 -17.84
CA TYR A 888 13.94 -12.26 -18.52
C TYR A 888 15.25 -12.83 -19.10
N GLY A 889 16.38 -12.13 -18.93
CA GLY A 889 17.72 -12.61 -19.31
C GLY A 889 18.20 -12.21 -20.71
N TYR A 890 17.46 -11.36 -21.42
CA TYR A 890 17.89 -10.79 -22.70
C TYR A 890 18.81 -9.58 -22.48
N GLY A 891 19.60 -9.21 -23.49
CA GLY A 891 20.48 -8.03 -23.42
C GLY A 891 19.76 -6.66 -23.48
N GLY A 892 18.44 -6.63 -23.63
CA GLY A 892 17.60 -5.44 -23.82
C GLY A 892 16.48 -5.69 -24.83
N VAL A 893 15.68 -4.65 -25.14
CA VAL A 893 14.54 -4.78 -26.09
C VAL A 893 14.99 -5.27 -27.46
N GLU A 894 16.06 -4.71 -28.02
CA GLU A 894 16.56 -5.08 -29.35
C GLU A 894 17.04 -6.52 -29.41
N ASP A 895 17.58 -7.03 -28.30
CA ASP A 895 18.08 -8.39 -28.22
C ASP A 895 16.93 -9.39 -28.10
N ALA A 896 15.96 -9.08 -27.25
CA ALA A 896 14.74 -9.86 -27.14
C ALA A 896 13.96 -9.89 -28.47
N GLU A 897 13.78 -8.75 -29.14
CA GLU A 897 13.08 -8.66 -30.44
C GLU A 897 13.75 -9.51 -31.55
N ARG A 898 15.08 -9.68 -31.50
CA ARG A 898 15.80 -10.54 -32.46
C ARG A 898 15.63 -12.03 -32.15
N GLN A 899 15.54 -12.39 -30.88
CA GLN A 899 15.57 -13.78 -30.40
C GLN A 899 14.16 -14.41 -30.29
N LEU A 900 13.16 -13.58 -30.00
CA LEU A 900 11.73 -13.90 -30.18
C LEU A 900 11.41 -14.00 -31.67
#